data_AF-A0A5C6TX98-F1
#
_entry.id   AF-A0A5C6TX98-F1
#
_cell.length_a   1.000
_cell.length_b   1.000
_cell.length_c   1.000
_cell.angle_alpha   90.00
_cell.angle_beta   90.00
_cell.angle_gamma   90.00
#
_symmetry.space_group_name_H-M   'P 1'
#
loop_
_entity.id
_entity.type
_entity.pdbx_description
1 polymer ?
#
loop_
_entity_poly.entity_id
_entity_poly.type
_entity_poly.pdbx_seq_one_letter_code
_entity_poly.pdbx_strand_id
1 'polypeptide(L)'
;MKHVLFLAGAATIALAPLSAQAATGAATAATATGAAAAATATGTAAATAATAGRPEYGDFGIDLSARDLSVRPGDDFWSYANAGFVRAHPIPADRVSYGVSDVLQDQIEQQLKDIVEHPGDDAAARQVADFYASWMDEAGVERRGAAVLQPYLDRINAVHDRAGLIALFATPGFASPVDIGIIPDPADTTRYVVTASQSGLGLPGHDYYLNQGADYDRYRAAYRAYLIQIQTLAGIPDAAAKADAVIALEHRMAEVQWAPERSRDIQQTYNPMDRAQLATLAPQFDWPNMLAAAGLGSAQTVVVGETSAIHDTGALLESVPLETWKAYLTVHFIDNFAQYLPRAFDQANFEFRSHTLRGVEQQRDRWKRGLSVLNRSLGEAVGRIYVERHFPPESRRQITELVGNLRAALNERLRANQWMDDTTREQAIAKLDAFDPRLGSPAQFVDYSPIRVDRADLLGNAVRAGQFAWERQVRRFGGPVDRSLWEMTPQTINAYYDPLMNQITFPAAILQPPYFDPNADPAVNYGAIGAVIGHEIGHGFDDQGSHFDAQGRIRDWWTPQSSQRFAERTQALGAQYNQFEPLPGLHVNGQLTMGENIGDLGGIEMAWSAYRRYVAQHGELPVIDGLTGDQRFFLAYAQSWRDYWREGLLREVVLTNPHAPSMYRVNGVVRNVDEWYRAFNIQPGDRLYLPPEQRVHIW
;
A
#
# COMPACT_ATOMS: atom_id res chain seq x y z
N MET A 1 4.49 14.41 -2.61
CA MET A 1 4.14 13.88 -1.27
C MET A 1 4.32 12.36 -1.29
N LYS A 2 5.54 11.91 -1.01
CA LYS A 2 5.87 10.55 -0.57
C LYS A 2 6.57 10.77 0.78
N HIS A 3 5.93 10.51 1.92
CA HIS A 3 6.57 10.68 3.24
C HIS A 3 5.87 9.83 4.31
N VAL A 4 6.69 9.21 5.16
CA VAL A 4 6.38 8.50 6.42
C VAL A 4 5.47 7.28 6.31
N LEU A 5 6.07 6.08 6.16
CA LEU A 5 6.17 5.08 7.25
C LEU A 5 7.04 3.88 6.81
N PHE A 6 8.35 3.93 7.10
CA PHE A 6 9.17 2.71 7.20
C PHE A 6 8.95 2.10 8.59
N LEU A 7 7.91 1.27 8.73
CA LEU A 7 7.71 0.31 9.84
C LEU A 7 6.43 -0.54 9.71
N ALA A 8 5.54 -0.23 8.77
CA ALA A 8 4.49 -1.13 8.31
C ALA A 8 4.76 -1.54 6.85
N GLY A 9 4.49 -2.79 6.47
CA GLY A 9 4.70 -3.36 5.13
C GLY A 9 3.78 -2.80 4.03
N ALA A 10 3.23 -1.60 4.21
CA ALA A 10 2.27 -0.95 3.31
C ALA A 10 2.96 -0.43 2.02
N ALA A 11 3.39 -1.35 1.17
CA ALA A 11 3.86 -1.06 -0.19
C ALA A 11 2.81 -0.21 -0.91
N THR A 12 3.16 1.04 -1.22
CA THR A 12 2.20 2.01 -1.76
C THR A 12 1.94 1.72 -3.24
N ILE A 13 1.01 0.80 -3.54
CA ILE A 13 0.66 0.45 -4.92
C ILE A 13 0.04 1.69 -5.59
N ALA A 14 0.86 2.36 -6.40
CA ALA A 14 0.46 3.52 -7.17
C ALA A 14 -0.32 3.09 -8.43
N LEU A 15 -1.57 2.69 -8.23
CA LEU A 15 -2.51 2.20 -9.25
C LEU A 15 -2.88 3.29 -10.29
N ALA A 16 -2.41 3.11 -11.52
CA ALA A 16 -2.67 3.99 -12.66
C ALA A 16 -3.39 3.24 -13.82
N PRO A 17 -4.72 3.42 -13.94
CA PRO A 17 -5.55 3.08 -15.12
C PRO A 17 -5.60 4.06 -16.35
N LEU A 18 -6.57 3.92 -17.31
CA LEU A 18 -6.87 4.74 -18.55
C LEU A 18 -8.29 4.59 -19.12
N SER A 19 -8.51 4.95 -20.39
CA SER A 19 -9.78 4.77 -21.13
C SER A 19 -9.71 5.05 -22.66
N ALA A 20 -9.91 4.05 -23.53
CA ALA A 20 -9.90 4.25 -25.00
C ALA A 20 -11.23 4.80 -25.58
N GLN A 21 -11.12 5.51 -26.71
CA GLN A 21 -12.23 6.18 -27.46
C GLN A 21 -12.90 5.21 -28.47
N ALA A 22 -13.95 5.52 -29.26
CA ALA A 22 -14.57 6.78 -29.66
C ALA A 22 -16.00 6.56 -30.24
N ALA A 23 -16.82 7.61 -30.31
CA ALA A 23 -17.65 7.94 -31.50
C ALA A 23 -18.41 9.27 -31.32
N THR A 24 -18.58 10.05 -32.40
CA THR A 24 -19.24 11.35 -32.44
C THR A 24 -20.64 11.28 -33.07
N GLY A 25 -21.57 12.11 -32.60
CA GLY A 25 -22.90 12.29 -33.22
C GLY A 25 -23.58 13.56 -32.69
N ALA A 26 -23.96 14.47 -33.59
CA ALA A 26 -24.31 15.85 -33.22
C ALA A 26 -25.80 16.11 -32.97
N ALA A 27 -26.03 17.16 -32.18
CA ALA A 27 -27.26 17.84 -31.79
C ALA A 27 -28.42 17.92 -32.82
N THR A 28 -29.64 18.07 -32.29
CA THR A 28 -30.39 19.34 -32.42
C THR A 28 -31.57 19.42 -31.45
N ALA A 29 -31.96 20.64 -31.07
CA ALA A 29 -33.01 20.92 -30.09
C ALA A 29 -34.35 21.29 -30.75
N ALA A 30 -35.46 21.07 -30.03
CA ALA A 30 -36.70 21.82 -30.21
C ALA A 30 -37.53 21.84 -28.92
N THR A 31 -37.96 23.03 -28.53
CA THR A 31 -38.82 23.32 -27.37
C THR A 31 -40.31 23.18 -27.70
N ALA A 32 -41.12 22.70 -26.76
CA ALA A 32 -42.56 22.99 -26.74
C ALA A 32 -43.10 23.07 -25.31
N THR A 33 -43.79 24.16 -25.00
CA THR A 33 -44.43 24.45 -23.70
C THR A 33 -45.82 23.85 -23.59
N GLY A 34 -46.16 23.26 -22.44
CA GLY A 34 -47.52 22.86 -22.09
C GLY A 34 -47.68 22.78 -20.57
N ALA A 35 -48.65 23.51 -20.01
CA ALA A 35 -48.77 23.71 -18.57
C ALA A 35 -49.81 22.80 -17.89
N ALA A 36 -49.57 22.56 -16.60
CA ALA A 36 -50.53 22.19 -15.55
C ALA A 36 -51.22 20.80 -15.62
N ALA A 37 -50.67 19.87 -14.83
CA ALA A 37 -51.48 19.03 -13.93
C ALA A 37 -50.67 18.76 -12.66
N ALA A 38 -51.23 19.03 -11.48
CA ALA A 38 -50.56 18.76 -10.21
C ALA A 38 -50.63 17.25 -9.88
N ALA A 39 -49.48 16.59 -9.91
CA ALA A 39 -49.32 15.23 -9.37
C ALA A 39 -48.08 15.23 -8.46
N THR A 40 -48.27 14.87 -7.20
CA THR A 40 -47.20 14.67 -6.23
C THR A 40 -46.40 13.42 -6.59
N ALA A 41 -45.44 13.56 -7.49
CA ALA A 41 -44.46 12.53 -7.78
C ALA A 41 -43.45 12.46 -6.63
N THR A 42 -43.67 11.53 -5.69
CA THR A 42 -42.60 11.03 -4.82
C THR A 42 -41.54 10.39 -5.71
N GLY A 43 -40.51 11.15 -6.03
CA GLY A 43 -39.36 10.69 -6.80
C GLY A 43 -38.62 9.60 -6.01
N THR A 44 -38.99 8.35 -6.25
CA THR A 44 -38.22 7.20 -5.79
C THR A 44 -36.88 7.21 -6.50
N ALA A 45 -35.88 7.79 -5.85
CA ALA A 45 -34.49 7.48 -6.17
C ALA A 45 -34.34 5.96 -6.09
N ALA A 46 -34.01 5.34 -7.22
CA ALA A 46 -33.78 3.91 -7.30
C ALA A 46 -32.45 3.59 -6.62
N ALA A 47 -32.46 3.56 -5.29
CA ALA A 47 -31.47 2.83 -4.54
C ALA A 47 -31.49 1.39 -5.05
N THR A 48 -30.36 0.91 -5.56
CA THR A 48 -30.15 -0.50 -5.86
C THR A 48 -30.22 -1.28 -4.56
N ALA A 49 -31.43 -1.72 -4.22
CA ALA A 49 -31.65 -2.62 -3.11
C ALA A 49 -30.84 -3.89 -3.38
N ALA A 50 -29.94 -4.22 -2.46
CA ALA A 50 -29.22 -5.48 -2.50
C ALA A 50 -30.23 -6.64 -2.61
N THR A 51 -29.96 -7.60 -3.48
CA THR A 51 -30.69 -8.87 -3.58
C THR A 51 -30.43 -9.71 -2.32
N ALA A 52 -31.17 -9.40 -1.26
CA ALA A 52 -31.00 -10.03 0.04
C ALA A 52 -31.16 -11.57 -0.05
N GLY A 53 -30.14 -12.31 0.39
CA GLY A 53 -30.18 -13.76 0.52
C GLY A 53 -29.55 -14.58 -0.61
N ARG A 54 -28.70 -13.98 -1.46
CA ARG A 54 -27.82 -14.72 -2.39
C ARG A 54 -26.40 -14.14 -2.41
N PRO A 55 -25.37 -14.97 -2.68
CA PRO A 55 -24.02 -14.47 -2.92
C PRO A 55 -23.93 -13.60 -4.18
N GLU A 56 -22.93 -12.73 -4.23
CA GLU A 56 -22.60 -11.92 -5.40
C GLU A 56 -22.05 -12.78 -6.56
N TYR A 57 -21.28 -13.83 -6.23
CA TYR A 57 -20.60 -14.70 -7.20
C TYR A 57 -21.16 -16.13 -7.19
N GLY A 58 -21.92 -16.47 -8.24
CA GLY A 58 -22.52 -17.80 -8.40
C GLY A 58 -23.53 -18.15 -7.29
N ASP A 59 -23.79 -19.44 -7.09
CA ASP A 59 -24.75 -19.91 -6.09
C ASP A 59 -24.19 -19.95 -4.66
N PHE A 60 -22.86 -19.81 -4.47
CA PHE A 60 -22.21 -20.01 -3.18
C PHE A 60 -21.00 -19.09 -2.88
N GLY A 61 -20.62 -18.16 -3.75
CA GLY A 61 -19.57 -17.16 -3.50
C GLY A 61 -18.25 -17.32 -4.27
N ILE A 62 -18.12 -18.29 -5.19
CA ILE A 62 -16.93 -18.46 -6.04
C ILE A 62 -17.32 -18.39 -7.51
N ASP A 63 -16.52 -17.67 -8.30
CA ASP A 63 -16.59 -17.72 -9.75
C ASP A 63 -15.87 -19.00 -10.26
N LEU A 64 -16.65 -20.01 -10.63
CA LEU A 64 -16.10 -21.24 -11.23
C LEU A 64 -15.66 -21.07 -12.70
N SER A 65 -16.08 -20.00 -13.38
CA SER A 65 -15.63 -19.69 -14.75
C SER A 65 -14.20 -19.12 -14.79
N ALA A 66 -13.71 -18.60 -13.66
CA ALA A 66 -12.33 -18.18 -13.50
C ALA A 66 -11.30 -19.30 -13.66
N ARG A 67 -11.70 -20.56 -13.48
CA ARG A 67 -10.83 -21.73 -13.46
C ARG A 67 -10.36 -22.16 -14.86
N ASP A 68 -9.21 -22.82 -14.91
CA ASP A 68 -8.76 -23.57 -16.09
C ASP A 68 -8.59 -25.05 -15.77
N LEU A 69 -9.55 -25.86 -16.23
CA LEU A 69 -9.57 -27.30 -16.01
C LEU A 69 -8.61 -28.08 -16.92
N SER A 70 -7.92 -27.43 -17.86
CA SER A 70 -6.82 -28.03 -18.63
C SER A 70 -5.49 -28.03 -17.87
N VAL A 71 -5.36 -27.15 -16.86
CA VAL A 71 -4.24 -27.12 -15.93
C VAL A 71 -4.53 -28.09 -14.77
N ARG A 72 -3.57 -28.94 -14.41
CA ARG A 72 -3.71 -29.78 -13.21
C ARG A 72 -3.44 -28.92 -11.97
N PRO A 73 -4.24 -29.01 -10.89
CA PRO A 73 -4.02 -28.20 -9.69
C PRO A 73 -2.61 -28.38 -9.11
N GLY A 74 -2.04 -29.59 -9.19
CA GLY A 74 -0.67 -29.87 -8.75
C GLY A 74 0.45 -29.29 -9.61
N ASP A 75 0.17 -28.82 -10.84
CA ASP A 75 1.19 -28.25 -11.72
C ASP A 75 1.28 -26.72 -11.59
N ASP A 76 0.13 -26.06 -11.49
CA ASP A 76 0.00 -24.62 -11.27
C ASP A 76 -1.40 -24.33 -10.70
N PHE A 77 -1.48 -24.14 -9.38
CA PHE A 77 -2.75 -23.96 -8.69
C PHE A 77 -3.35 -22.57 -8.94
N TRP A 78 -2.50 -21.54 -9.07
CA TRP A 78 -2.93 -20.20 -9.46
C TRP A 78 -3.58 -20.22 -10.85
N SER A 79 -2.95 -20.84 -11.85
CA SER A 79 -3.54 -20.93 -13.20
C SER A 79 -4.80 -21.79 -13.22
N TYR A 80 -4.80 -22.91 -12.49
CA TYR A 80 -6.01 -23.74 -12.32
C TYR A 80 -7.19 -22.96 -11.73
N ALA A 81 -6.94 -22.05 -10.77
CA ALA A 81 -7.98 -21.25 -10.13
C ALA A 81 -8.39 -20.00 -10.92
N ASN A 82 -7.47 -19.39 -11.69
CA ASN A 82 -7.59 -18.02 -12.20
C ASN A 82 -7.42 -17.85 -13.73
N ALA A 83 -6.82 -18.78 -14.47
CA ALA A 83 -6.46 -18.52 -15.87
C ALA A 83 -7.67 -18.39 -16.82
N GLY A 84 -8.84 -18.89 -16.45
CA GLY A 84 -10.10 -18.58 -17.12
C GLY A 84 -10.47 -17.10 -17.01
N PHE A 85 -10.34 -16.53 -15.81
CA PHE A 85 -10.59 -15.09 -15.56
C PHE A 85 -9.58 -14.22 -16.31
N VAL A 86 -8.29 -14.58 -16.26
CA VAL A 86 -7.19 -13.86 -16.93
C VAL A 86 -7.41 -13.78 -18.45
N ARG A 87 -7.96 -14.83 -19.06
CA ARG A 87 -8.31 -14.83 -20.50
C ARG A 87 -9.55 -14.00 -20.82
N ALA A 88 -10.56 -14.03 -19.95
CA ALA A 88 -11.80 -13.27 -20.13
C ALA A 88 -11.60 -11.76 -19.89
N HIS A 89 -10.65 -11.42 -19.04
CA HIS A 89 -10.31 -10.05 -18.65
C HIS A 89 -8.84 -9.81 -18.97
N PRO A 90 -8.46 -9.40 -20.20
CA PRO A 90 -7.11 -8.86 -20.40
C PRO A 90 -6.89 -7.72 -19.39
N ILE A 91 -5.65 -7.51 -18.92
CA ILE A 91 -5.34 -6.30 -18.15
C ILE A 91 -5.91 -5.16 -18.99
N PRO A 92 -6.87 -4.37 -18.47
CA PRO A 92 -7.41 -3.26 -19.23
C PRO A 92 -6.23 -2.48 -19.76
N ALA A 93 -6.29 -1.98 -21.01
CA ALA A 93 -5.26 -1.07 -21.54
C ALA A 93 -4.84 -0.11 -20.41
N ASP A 94 -5.91 0.38 -19.78
CA ASP A 94 -6.09 1.00 -18.48
C ASP A 94 -4.98 0.67 -17.45
N ARG A 95 -4.91 -0.47 -16.79
CA ARG A 95 -4.06 -0.60 -15.59
C ARG A 95 -2.63 -1.07 -15.80
N VAL A 96 -1.84 -0.88 -14.75
CA VAL A 96 -0.57 -1.59 -14.47
C VAL A 96 -0.75 -3.09 -14.23
N SER A 97 -1.89 -3.51 -13.67
CA SER A 97 -2.26 -4.90 -13.38
C SER A 97 -3.78 -5.05 -13.30
N TYR A 98 -4.31 -6.27 -13.28
CA TYR A 98 -5.73 -6.47 -13.04
C TYR A 98 -5.94 -7.67 -12.12
N GLY A 99 -6.85 -7.51 -11.17
CA GLY A 99 -7.08 -8.54 -10.17
C GLY A 99 -8.43 -8.46 -9.49
N VAL A 100 -8.51 -9.19 -8.39
CA VAL A 100 -9.67 -9.29 -7.51
C VAL A 100 -10.00 -7.96 -6.82
N SER A 101 -8.98 -7.21 -6.37
CA SER A 101 -9.14 -5.87 -5.78
C SER A 101 -9.66 -4.87 -6.82
N ASP A 102 -9.25 -5.01 -8.08
CA ASP A 102 -9.58 -4.07 -9.16
C ASP A 102 -11.06 -4.07 -9.55
N VAL A 103 -11.72 -5.23 -9.49
CA VAL A 103 -13.16 -5.39 -9.70
C VAL A 103 -13.93 -4.60 -8.63
N LEU A 104 -13.55 -4.77 -7.37
CA LEU A 104 -14.13 -4.05 -6.24
C LEU A 104 -13.78 -2.55 -6.26
N GLN A 105 -12.59 -2.18 -6.76
CA GLN A 105 -12.14 -0.79 -6.88
C GLN A 105 -13.00 0.00 -7.87
N ASP A 106 -13.46 -0.59 -8.98
CA ASP A 106 -14.38 0.07 -9.91
C ASP A 106 -15.75 0.36 -9.27
N GLN A 107 -16.28 -0.57 -8.47
CA GLN A 107 -17.53 -0.38 -7.71
C GLN A 107 -17.39 0.74 -6.68
N ILE A 108 -16.31 0.72 -5.89
CA ILE A 108 -16.03 1.74 -4.87
C ILE A 108 -15.82 3.11 -5.54
N GLU A 109 -15.15 3.19 -6.69
CA GLU A 109 -14.99 4.46 -7.41
C GLU A 109 -16.33 5.09 -7.83
N GLN A 110 -17.33 4.29 -8.22
CA GLN A 110 -18.67 4.84 -8.48
C GLN A 110 -19.38 5.34 -7.21
N GLN A 111 -19.25 4.61 -6.09
CA GLN A 111 -19.80 5.03 -4.79
C GLN A 111 -19.15 6.33 -4.31
N LEU A 112 -17.83 6.44 -4.42
CA LEU A 112 -17.09 7.66 -4.08
C LEU A 112 -17.42 8.81 -5.03
N LYS A 113 -17.61 8.55 -6.33
CA LYS A 113 -18.07 9.55 -7.31
C LYS A 113 -19.41 10.16 -6.92
N ASP A 114 -20.39 9.33 -6.54
CA ASP A 114 -21.70 9.82 -6.05
C ASP A 114 -21.56 10.71 -4.80
N ILE A 115 -20.74 10.29 -3.83
CA ILE A 115 -20.51 11.07 -2.60
C ILE A 115 -19.94 12.46 -2.90
N VAL A 116 -19.01 12.60 -3.85
CA VAL A 116 -18.36 13.88 -4.15
C VAL A 116 -19.14 14.77 -5.13
N GLU A 117 -19.99 14.20 -5.97
CA GLU A 117 -20.89 14.95 -6.86
C GLU A 117 -22.19 15.36 -6.17
N HIS A 118 -22.64 14.59 -5.17
CA HIS A 118 -23.87 14.84 -4.42
C HIS A 118 -23.61 14.98 -2.89
N PRO A 119 -22.83 15.99 -2.45
CA PRO A 119 -22.44 16.17 -1.05
C PRO A 119 -23.58 16.53 -0.09
N GLY A 120 -24.72 16.99 -0.62
CA GLY A 120 -25.85 17.46 0.18
C GLY A 120 -25.52 18.66 1.07
N ASP A 121 -26.13 18.73 2.25
CA ASP A 121 -25.99 19.85 3.18
C ASP A 121 -24.81 19.72 4.18
N ASP A 122 -24.00 18.67 4.07
CA ASP A 122 -22.86 18.43 4.96
C ASP A 122 -21.66 19.33 4.62
N ALA A 123 -21.05 19.93 5.65
CA ALA A 123 -19.96 20.88 5.46
C ALA A 123 -18.63 20.21 5.04
N ALA A 124 -18.31 19.03 5.55
CA ALA A 124 -17.12 18.28 5.17
C ALA A 124 -17.28 17.70 3.76
N ALA A 125 -18.48 17.20 3.42
CA ALA A 125 -18.80 16.76 2.07
C ALA A 125 -18.66 17.89 1.03
N ARG A 126 -19.12 19.11 1.36
CA ARG A 126 -18.90 20.28 0.49
C ARG A 126 -17.41 20.63 0.34
N GLN A 127 -16.62 20.59 1.41
CA GLN A 127 -15.18 20.84 1.33
C GLN A 127 -14.45 19.82 0.43
N VAL A 128 -14.84 18.55 0.50
CA VAL A 128 -14.39 17.48 -0.40
C VAL A 128 -14.81 17.76 -1.84
N ALA A 129 -16.08 18.11 -2.08
CA ALA A 129 -16.60 18.45 -3.40
C ALA A 129 -15.94 19.70 -4.00
N ASP A 130 -15.57 20.68 -3.18
CA ASP A 130 -14.81 21.87 -3.61
C ASP A 130 -13.40 21.51 -4.07
N PHE A 131 -12.73 20.59 -3.36
CA PHE A 131 -11.41 20.09 -3.77
C PHE A 131 -11.57 19.31 -5.08
N TYR A 132 -12.58 18.45 -5.20
CA TYR A 132 -12.88 17.71 -6.42
C TYR A 132 -13.14 18.62 -7.61
N ALA A 133 -13.95 19.67 -7.43
CA ALA A 133 -14.21 20.68 -8.45
C ALA A 133 -12.93 21.41 -8.88
N SER A 134 -12.01 21.70 -7.95
CA SER A 134 -10.69 22.29 -8.27
C SER A 134 -9.83 21.36 -9.14
N TRP A 135 -9.96 20.03 -8.93
CA TRP A 135 -9.28 19.03 -9.75
C TRP A 135 -9.92 18.90 -11.14
N MET A 136 -11.25 18.94 -11.23
CA MET A 136 -11.99 18.78 -12.49
C MET A 136 -11.95 20.02 -13.41
N ASP A 137 -11.61 21.21 -12.91
CA ASP A 137 -11.42 22.45 -13.70
C ASP A 137 -10.10 22.44 -14.53
N GLU A 138 -9.98 21.49 -15.47
CA GLU A 138 -8.83 21.41 -16.39
C GLU A 138 -8.64 22.71 -17.17
N ALA A 139 -9.73 23.31 -17.66
CA ALA A 139 -9.67 24.58 -18.39
C ALA A 139 -9.11 25.73 -17.54
N GLY A 140 -9.35 25.76 -16.23
CA GLY A 140 -8.71 26.72 -15.33
C GLY A 140 -7.27 26.40 -15.01
N VAL A 141 -6.90 25.12 -14.89
CA VAL A 141 -5.50 24.71 -14.75
C VAL A 141 -4.68 25.17 -15.96
N GLU A 142 -5.19 24.95 -17.18
CA GLU A 142 -4.60 25.47 -18.42
C GLU A 142 -4.46 27.00 -18.42
N ARG A 143 -5.54 27.73 -18.07
CA ARG A 143 -5.51 29.22 -18.01
C ARG A 143 -4.50 29.77 -17.00
N ARG A 144 -4.27 29.07 -15.88
CA ARG A 144 -3.29 29.47 -14.85
C ARG A 144 -1.85 29.15 -15.26
N GLY A 145 -1.65 28.15 -16.12
CA GLY A 145 -0.34 27.78 -16.67
C GLY A 145 0.66 27.34 -15.60
N ALA A 146 1.95 27.38 -15.93
CA ALA A 146 3.03 27.06 -15.00
C ALA A 146 3.25 28.12 -13.89
N ALA A 147 2.61 29.29 -13.97
CA ALA A 147 2.81 30.40 -13.02
C ALA A 147 2.48 30.04 -11.57
N VAL A 148 1.63 29.03 -11.34
CA VAL A 148 1.33 28.49 -10.00
C VAL A 148 2.54 27.87 -9.30
N LEU A 149 3.60 27.51 -10.03
CA LEU A 149 4.87 27.04 -9.47
C LEU A 149 5.69 28.16 -8.84
N GLN A 150 5.54 29.41 -9.29
CA GLN A 150 6.46 30.50 -8.98
C GLN A 150 6.69 30.71 -7.46
N PRO A 151 5.66 30.72 -6.59
CA PRO A 151 5.86 30.89 -5.15
C PRO A 151 6.72 29.80 -4.49
N TYR A 152 6.81 28.61 -5.10
CA TYR A 152 7.62 27.49 -4.62
C TYR A 152 9.03 27.53 -5.21
N LEU A 153 9.15 27.91 -6.49
CA LEU A 153 10.45 28.14 -7.14
C LEU A 153 11.19 29.32 -6.50
N ASP A 154 10.50 30.39 -6.12
CA ASP A 154 11.07 31.53 -5.40
C ASP A 154 11.68 31.12 -4.06
N ARG A 155 11.03 30.20 -3.32
CA ARG A 155 11.58 29.63 -2.08
C ARG A 155 12.87 28.85 -2.31
N ILE A 156 12.98 28.10 -3.41
CA ILE A 156 14.20 27.36 -3.77
C ILE A 156 15.30 28.34 -4.23
N ASN A 157 14.94 29.36 -5.01
CA ASN A 157 15.89 30.37 -5.51
C ASN A 157 16.47 31.24 -4.38
N ALA A 158 15.69 31.51 -3.33
CA ALA A 158 16.11 32.21 -2.12
C ALA A 158 17.06 31.40 -1.21
N VAL A 159 17.35 30.14 -1.53
CA VAL A 159 18.41 29.37 -0.85
C VAL A 159 19.78 29.87 -1.33
N HIS A 160 20.54 30.43 -0.39
CA HIS A 160 21.88 31.01 -0.60
C HIS A 160 23.02 30.21 0.04
N ASP A 161 22.70 29.31 0.98
CA ASP A 161 23.68 28.51 1.72
C ASP A 161 23.09 27.13 2.14
N ARG A 162 23.91 26.32 2.83
CA ARG A 162 23.51 25.01 3.34
C ARG A 162 22.42 25.09 4.42
N ALA A 163 22.40 26.11 5.27
CA ALA A 163 21.41 26.22 6.33
C ALA A 163 20.00 26.48 5.76
N GLY A 164 19.90 27.30 4.71
CA GLY A 164 18.67 27.49 3.94
C GLY A 164 18.24 26.22 3.19
N LEU A 165 19.19 25.44 2.67
CA LEU A 165 18.91 24.17 2.00
C LEU A 165 18.29 23.14 2.97
N ILE A 166 18.92 22.97 4.14
CA ILE A 166 18.45 22.08 5.21
C ILE A 166 17.05 22.48 5.70
N ALA A 167 16.80 23.76 5.93
CA ALA A 167 15.48 24.24 6.34
C ALA A 167 14.39 23.97 5.27
N LEU A 168 14.77 23.93 3.99
CA LEU A 168 13.86 23.62 2.89
C LEU A 168 13.63 22.11 2.74
N PHE A 169 14.63 21.26 2.96
CA PHE A 169 14.45 19.80 3.06
C PHE A 169 13.49 19.40 4.19
N ALA A 170 13.49 20.13 5.29
CA ALA A 170 12.57 19.93 6.40
C ALA A 170 11.13 20.45 6.14
N THR A 171 10.86 21.08 5.00
CA THR A 171 9.53 21.61 4.66
C THR A 171 8.70 20.56 3.89
N PRO A 172 7.47 20.21 4.35
CA PRO A 172 6.56 19.34 3.60
C PRO A 172 6.34 19.78 2.15
N GLY A 173 6.52 18.83 1.22
CA GLY A 173 6.31 19.04 -0.22
C GLY A 173 7.58 19.33 -1.02
N PHE A 174 8.69 19.66 -0.36
CA PHE A 174 10.02 19.70 -1.00
C PHE A 174 10.70 18.33 -0.82
N ALA A 175 11.53 17.95 -1.80
CA ALA A 175 12.26 16.69 -1.72
C ALA A 175 13.47 16.81 -0.79
N SER A 176 13.72 15.76 0.00
CA SER A 176 14.87 15.66 0.89
C SER A 176 15.64 14.37 0.59
N PRO A 177 16.98 14.34 0.74
CA PRO A 177 17.74 13.09 0.68
C PRO A 177 17.66 12.28 1.99
N VAL A 178 17.01 12.83 3.03
CA VAL A 178 16.69 12.15 4.30
C VAL A 178 15.23 12.42 4.67
N ASP A 179 14.43 11.37 4.83
CA ASP A 179 13.04 11.48 5.26
C ASP A 179 12.95 11.61 6.78
N ILE A 180 12.14 12.54 7.28
CA ILE A 180 11.87 12.73 8.71
C ILE A 180 10.44 12.28 9.03
N GLY A 181 10.28 11.41 10.03
CA GLY A 181 8.99 10.87 10.46
C GLY A 181 8.73 11.04 11.96
N ILE A 182 7.49 10.72 12.37
CA ILE A 182 7.06 10.72 13.77
C ILE A 182 6.24 9.46 14.03
N ILE A 183 6.83 8.52 14.76
CA ILE A 183 6.25 7.20 15.11
C ILE A 183 6.15 7.05 16.63
N PRO A 184 5.31 6.14 17.15
CA PRO A 184 5.45 5.63 18.51
C PRO A 184 6.88 5.08 18.72
N ASP A 185 7.50 5.35 19.86
CA ASP A 185 8.86 4.88 20.14
C ASP A 185 8.89 3.34 20.27
N PRO A 186 9.64 2.62 19.41
CA PRO A 186 9.75 1.17 19.50
C PRO A 186 10.27 0.62 20.84
N ALA A 187 10.97 1.40 21.67
CA ALA A 187 11.32 0.98 23.04
C ALA A 187 10.26 1.37 24.10
N ASP A 188 9.41 2.36 23.82
CA ASP A 188 8.39 2.89 24.73
C ASP A 188 7.16 3.39 23.95
N THR A 189 6.26 2.47 23.61
CA THR A 189 5.07 2.74 22.79
C THR A 189 4.02 3.65 23.45
N THR A 190 4.35 4.26 24.60
CA THR A 190 3.52 5.31 25.24
C THR A 190 3.83 6.72 24.75
N ARG A 191 5.00 6.95 24.12
CA ARG A 191 5.47 8.24 23.62
C ARG A 191 5.83 8.21 22.13
N TYR A 192 5.85 9.37 21.47
CA TYR A 192 6.36 9.50 20.11
C TYR A 192 7.88 9.74 20.10
N VAL A 193 8.54 9.30 19.03
CA VAL A 193 9.92 9.61 18.69
C VAL A 193 10.01 10.10 17.24
N VAL A 194 11.04 10.89 16.94
CA VAL A 194 11.35 11.32 15.57
C VAL A 194 12.16 10.21 14.89
N THR A 195 11.91 9.94 13.61
CA THR A 195 12.74 9.05 12.79
C THR A 195 13.49 9.83 11.70
N ALA A 196 14.63 9.29 11.27
CA ALA A 196 15.36 9.72 10.08
C ALA A 196 15.77 8.50 9.24
N SER A 197 15.41 8.46 7.95
CA SER A 197 15.72 7.35 7.03
C SER A 197 16.25 7.86 5.68
N GLN A 198 16.90 6.99 4.91
CA GLN A 198 17.39 7.35 3.57
C GLN A 198 16.23 7.72 2.62
N SER A 199 16.43 8.67 1.70
CA SER A 199 15.40 9.12 0.76
C SER A 199 16.00 9.78 -0.49
N GLY A 200 15.15 10.35 -1.34
CA GLY A 200 15.57 11.29 -2.38
C GLY A 200 15.88 10.73 -3.77
N LEU A 201 15.55 9.47 -4.06
CA LEU A 201 15.66 8.93 -5.43
C LEU A 201 14.42 9.22 -6.28
N GLY A 202 14.67 9.61 -7.52
CA GLY A 202 13.67 9.85 -8.56
C GLY A 202 13.16 8.60 -9.25
N LEU A 203 13.96 7.54 -9.40
CA LEU A 203 13.54 6.22 -9.92
C LEU A 203 12.96 5.33 -8.79
N PRO A 204 12.31 4.18 -9.09
CA PRO A 204 11.63 3.37 -8.06
C PRO A 204 12.51 2.84 -6.93
N GLY A 205 13.80 2.62 -7.17
CA GLY A 205 14.77 2.16 -6.19
C GLY A 205 16.20 2.25 -6.71
N HIS A 206 17.19 2.00 -5.85
CA HIS A 206 18.61 2.14 -6.19
C HIS A 206 19.06 1.23 -7.36
N ASP A 207 18.47 0.04 -7.49
CA ASP A 207 18.62 -0.88 -8.63
C ASP A 207 18.47 -0.23 -10.00
N TYR A 208 17.55 0.73 -10.16
CA TYR A 208 17.33 1.39 -11.45
C TYR A 208 18.52 2.28 -11.87
N TYR A 209 19.35 2.69 -10.92
CA TYR A 209 20.60 3.43 -11.16
C TYR A 209 21.79 2.49 -11.36
N LEU A 210 21.86 1.40 -10.59
CA LEU A 210 23.04 0.52 -10.50
C LEU A 210 23.01 -0.66 -11.48
N ASN A 211 21.84 -1.26 -11.72
CA ASN A 211 21.73 -2.48 -12.53
C ASN A 211 21.98 -2.21 -14.01
N GLN A 212 22.61 -3.19 -14.66
CA GLN A 212 23.07 -3.15 -16.03
C GLN A 212 22.07 -3.86 -16.95
N GLY A 213 22.03 -3.44 -18.22
CA GLY A 213 21.20 -4.06 -19.25
C GLY A 213 20.20 -3.11 -19.91
N ALA A 214 19.72 -3.51 -21.09
CA ALA A 214 19.00 -2.65 -22.02
C ALA A 214 17.76 -1.96 -21.42
N ASP A 215 17.02 -2.61 -20.53
CA ASP A 215 15.87 -2.00 -19.86
C ASP A 215 16.28 -0.91 -18.88
N TYR A 216 17.30 -1.13 -18.05
CA TYR A 216 17.77 -0.12 -17.10
C TYR A 216 18.42 1.07 -17.82
N ASP A 217 19.15 0.82 -18.91
CA ASP A 217 19.66 1.89 -19.78
C ASP A 217 18.53 2.70 -20.43
N ARG A 218 17.48 2.02 -20.92
CA ARG A 218 16.25 2.66 -21.44
C ARG A 218 15.55 3.49 -20.36
N TYR A 219 15.41 2.99 -19.14
CA TYR A 219 14.80 3.72 -18.02
C TYR A 219 15.60 4.98 -17.66
N ARG A 220 16.93 4.88 -17.54
CA ARG A 220 17.80 6.04 -17.26
C ARG A 220 17.73 7.09 -18.38
N ALA A 221 17.77 6.66 -19.64
CA ALA A 221 17.66 7.57 -20.79
C ALA A 221 16.28 8.27 -20.86
N ALA A 222 15.19 7.54 -20.62
CA ALA A 222 13.85 8.10 -20.59
C ALA A 222 13.64 9.04 -19.40
N TYR A 223 14.21 8.73 -18.24
CA TYR A 223 14.15 9.59 -17.06
C TYR A 223 14.84 10.93 -17.32
N ARG A 224 16.05 10.91 -17.91
CA ARG A 224 16.74 12.11 -18.38
C ARG A 224 15.88 12.95 -19.32
N ALA A 225 15.24 12.32 -20.32
CA ALA A 225 14.36 13.03 -21.25
C ALA A 225 13.15 13.67 -20.54
N TYR A 226 12.54 12.95 -19.60
CA TYR A 226 11.43 13.44 -18.78
C TYR A 226 11.82 14.65 -17.91
N LEU A 227 12.97 14.57 -17.20
CA LEU A 227 13.46 15.68 -16.38
C LEU A 227 13.73 16.95 -17.21
N ILE A 228 14.23 16.79 -18.45
CA ILE A 228 14.42 17.90 -19.38
C ILE A 228 13.09 18.49 -19.82
N GLN A 229 12.12 17.63 -20.16
CA GLN A 229 10.79 18.05 -20.61
C GLN A 229 10.06 18.89 -19.56
N ILE A 230 9.96 18.42 -18.31
CA ILE A 230 9.22 19.15 -17.27
C ILE A 230 9.90 20.45 -16.85
N GLN A 231 11.24 20.51 -16.85
CA GLN A 231 11.97 21.75 -16.63
C GLN A 231 11.75 22.75 -17.77
N THR A 232 11.74 22.28 -19.02
CA THR A 232 11.47 23.12 -20.20
C THR A 232 10.05 23.69 -20.17
N LEU A 233 9.04 22.86 -19.82
CA LEU A 233 7.66 23.29 -19.65
C LEU A 233 7.49 24.32 -18.51
N ALA A 234 8.30 24.23 -17.46
CA ALA A 234 8.34 25.20 -16.36
C ALA A 234 9.20 26.45 -16.66
N GLY A 235 9.79 26.57 -17.85
CA GLY A 235 10.63 27.71 -18.22
C GLY A 235 12.00 27.75 -17.52
N ILE A 236 12.47 26.63 -16.98
CA ILE A 236 13.75 26.53 -16.29
C ILE A 236 14.90 26.55 -17.32
N PRO A 237 15.84 27.51 -17.26
CA PRO A 237 16.98 27.56 -18.17
C PRO A 237 17.93 26.40 -17.91
N ASP A 238 18.69 26.00 -18.94
CA ASP A 238 19.71 24.94 -18.89
C ASP A 238 19.19 23.56 -18.42
N ALA A 239 17.93 23.26 -18.72
CA ALA A 239 17.22 22.04 -18.33
C ALA A 239 18.02 20.74 -18.57
N ALA A 240 18.76 20.64 -19.68
CA ALA A 240 19.63 19.50 -19.97
C ALA A 240 20.77 19.33 -18.97
N ALA A 241 21.57 20.38 -18.74
CA ALA A 241 22.68 20.35 -17.79
C ALA A 241 22.20 20.13 -16.35
N LYS A 242 21.03 20.69 -15.99
CA LYS A 242 20.40 20.45 -14.68
C LYS A 242 19.91 19.02 -14.51
N ALA A 243 19.26 18.44 -15.53
CA ALA A 243 18.86 17.03 -15.49
C ALA A 243 20.07 16.10 -15.34
N ASP A 244 21.17 16.36 -16.06
CA ASP A 244 22.42 15.60 -15.95
C ASP A 244 23.04 15.71 -14.55
N ALA A 245 23.08 16.92 -13.98
CA ALA A 245 23.61 17.13 -12.63
C ALA A 245 22.75 16.47 -11.54
N VAL A 246 21.42 16.46 -11.69
CA VAL A 246 20.49 15.78 -10.77
C VAL A 246 20.66 14.26 -10.87
N ILE A 247 20.68 13.69 -12.07
CA ILE A 247 20.87 12.23 -12.24
C ILE A 247 22.23 11.77 -11.70
N ALA A 248 23.29 12.57 -11.88
CA ALA A 248 24.60 12.27 -11.29
C ALA A 248 24.61 12.34 -9.75
N LEU A 249 23.84 13.25 -9.15
CA LEU A 249 23.64 13.30 -7.69
C LEU A 249 22.84 12.10 -7.21
N GLU A 250 21.72 11.76 -7.84
CA GLU A 250 20.90 10.61 -7.47
C GLU A 250 21.64 9.28 -7.63
N HIS A 251 22.47 9.11 -8.66
CA HIS A 251 23.30 7.93 -8.82
C HIS A 251 24.25 7.76 -7.63
N ARG A 252 24.90 8.86 -7.17
CA ARG A 252 25.75 8.85 -5.98
C ARG A 252 24.99 8.60 -4.67
N MET A 253 23.70 8.95 -4.60
CA MET A 253 22.83 8.55 -3.49
C MET A 253 22.50 7.05 -3.56
N ALA A 254 22.16 6.54 -4.75
CA ALA A 254 21.86 5.12 -4.98
C ALA A 254 23.05 4.19 -4.66
N GLU A 255 24.29 4.64 -4.91
CA GLU A 255 25.53 3.91 -4.55
C GLU A 255 25.72 3.69 -3.04
N VAL A 256 25.17 4.57 -2.19
CA VAL A 256 25.36 4.53 -0.72
C VAL A 256 24.11 4.09 0.06
N GLN A 257 22.96 4.05 -0.61
CA GLN A 257 21.70 3.58 -0.03
C GLN A 257 21.69 2.06 0.18
N TRP A 258 21.06 1.63 1.28
CA TRP A 258 20.87 0.22 1.59
C TRP A 258 19.80 -0.39 0.67
N ALA A 259 19.98 -1.68 0.35
CA ALA A 259 19.00 -2.46 -0.41
C ALA A 259 17.73 -2.75 0.42
N PRO A 260 16.56 -2.93 -0.22
CA PRO A 260 15.27 -3.09 0.47
C PRO A 260 15.24 -4.21 1.51
N GLU A 261 15.88 -5.36 1.26
CA GLU A 261 15.96 -6.48 2.21
C GLU A 261 16.70 -6.14 3.51
N ARG A 262 17.60 -5.15 3.47
CA ARG A 262 18.33 -4.67 4.65
C ARG A 262 17.58 -3.53 5.35
N SER A 263 16.96 -2.62 4.60
CA SER A 263 16.18 -1.50 5.16
C SER A 263 14.93 -1.93 5.93
N ARG A 264 14.46 -3.18 5.76
CA ARG A 264 13.33 -3.73 6.55
C ARG A 264 13.72 -4.42 7.86
N ASP A 265 15.02 -4.54 8.17
CA ASP A 265 15.51 -5.14 9.42
C ASP A 265 15.42 -4.13 10.57
N ILE A 266 14.53 -4.39 11.54
CA ILE A 266 14.29 -3.51 12.68
C ILE A 266 15.49 -3.44 13.64
N GLN A 267 16.28 -4.52 13.75
CA GLN A 267 17.47 -4.52 14.60
C GLN A 267 18.58 -3.65 14.00
N GLN A 268 18.67 -3.57 12.67
CA GLN A 268 19.62 -2.69 11.97
C GLN A 268 19.14 -1.25 11.83
N THR A 269 17.83 -1.00 11.80
CA THR A 269 17.25 0.35 11.61
C THR A 269 16.84 1.06 12.91
N TYR A 270 16.75 0.35 14.04
CA TYR A 270 16.48 0.97 15.34
C TYR A 270 17.76 1.52 16.00
N ASN A 271 18.28 2.66 15.52
CA ASN A 271 19.44 3.35 16.11
C ASN A 271 19.01 4.66 16.79
N PRO A 272 18.53 4.66 18.05
CA PRO A 272 18.22 5.88 18.78
C PRO A 272 19.49 6.69 19.07
N MET A 273 19.52 7.94 18.60
CA MET A 273 20.65 8.87 18.74
C MET A 273 20.22 10.18 19.40
N ASP A 274 21.04 10.66 20.35
CA ASP A 274 20.94 12.02 20.87
C ASP A 274 21.50 13.07 19.90
N ARG A 275 21.37 14.35 20.26
CA ARG A 275 21.82 15.48 19.43
C ARG A 275 23.33 15.51 19.15
N ALA A 276 24.17 15.02 20.05
CA ALA A 276 25.62 14.96 19.87
C ALA A 276 26.01 13.78 18.97
N GLN A 277 25.33 12.65 19.11
CA GLN A 277 25.47 11.49 18.23
C GLN A 277 25.05 11.84 16.80
N LEU A 278 23.92 12.52 16.59
CA LEU A 278 23.49 13.01 15.27
C LEU A 278 24.50 13.98 14.64
N ALA A 279 25.01 14.93 15.43
CA ALA A 279 26.04 15.86 14.98
C ALA A 279 27.38 15.19 14.65
N THR A 280 27.64 14.00 15.22
CA THR A 280 28.80 13.17 14.88
C THR A 280 28.54 12.30 13.65
N LEU A 281 27.33 11.76 13.49
CA LEU A 281 26.96 10.90 12.35
C LEU A 281 26.98 11.66 11.03
N ALA A 282 26.36 12.84 10.97
CA ALA A 282 26.24 13.59 9.72
C ALA A 282 26.08 15.10 10.00
N PRO A 283 27.15 15.81 10.39
CA PRO A 283 27.10 17.23 10.75
C PRO A 283 26.60 18.14 9.62
N GLN A 284 26.72 17.73 8.37
CA GLN A 284 26.28 18.50 7.20
C GLN A 284 24.76 18.74 7.17
N PHE A 285 23.96 17.88 7.82
CA PHE A 285 22.50 18.03 7.91
C PHE A 285 22.03 19.12 8.87
N ASP A 286 22.92 19.71 9.69
CA ASP A 286 22.55 20.74 10.68
C ASP A 286 21.27 20.35 11.45
N TRP A 287 21.30 19.17 12.08
CA TRP A 287 20.16 18.55 12.76
C TRP A 287 19.36 19.49 13.67
N PRO A 288 19.95 20.43 14.44
CA PRO A 288 19.18 21.41 15.22
C PRO A 288 18.28 22.29 14.35
N ASN A 289 18.78 22.78 13.21
CA ASN A 289 18.03 23.57 12.23
C ASN A 289 17.00 22.72 11.48
N MET A 290 17.39 21.53 11.00
CA MET A 290 16.49 20.61 10.31
C MET A 290 15.26 20.26 11.18
N LEU A 291 15.49 19.87 12.43
CA LEU A 291 14.42 19.57 13.39
C LEU A 291 13.61 20.82 13.74
N ALA A 292 14.24 21.99 13.91
CA ALA A 292 13.51 23.24 14.18
C ALA A 292 12.58 23.64 13.02
N ALA A 293 13.08 23.57 11.78
CA ALA A 293 12.30 23.86 10.56
C ALA A 293 11.15 22.85 10.35
N ALA A 294 11.34 21.59 10.75
CA ALA A 294 10.29 20.58 10.76
C ALA A 294 9.22 20.79 11.87
N GLY A 295 9.42 21.73 12.81
CA GLY A 295 8.57 21.91 13.98
C GLY A 295 8.88 20.97 15.16
N LEU A 296 9.96 20.21 15.05
CA LEU A 296 10.44 19.18 15.99
C LEU A 296 11.64 19.65 16.83
N GLY A 297 11.85 20.96 16.94
CA GLY A 297 13.00 21.56 17.63
C GLY A 297 13.16 21.16 19.10
N SER A 298 12.13 20.58 19.75
CA SER A 298 12.16 20.04 21.11
C SER A 298 12.64 18.59 21.21
N ALA A 299 12.76 17.85 20.11
CA ALA A 299 13.17 16.44 20.11
C ALA A 299 14.56 16.24 20.73
N GLN A 300 14.70 15.29 21.64
CA GLN A 300 15.99 14.97 22.29
C GLN A 300 16.69 13.78 21.64
N THR A 301 15.90 12.87 21.05
CA THR A 301 16.33 11.64 20.41
C THR A 301 15.71 11.54 19.02
N VAL A 302 16.47 11.04 18.06
CA VAL A 302 16.00 10.62 16.73
C VAL A 302 16.40 9.16 16.54
N VAL A 303 15.47 8.31 16.09
CA VAL A 303 15.78 6.94 15.65
C VAL A 303 16.25 7.01 14.20
N VAL A 304 17.51 6.64 13.97
CA VAL A 304 18.14 6.71 12.66
C VAL A 304 18.13 5.32 12.01
N GLY A 305 17.54 5.20 10.82
CA GLY A 305 17.46 3.98 10.04
C GLY A 305 18.81 3.58 9.44
N GLU A 306 19.00 3.86 8.15
CA GLU A 306 20.19 3.50 7.38
C GLU A 306 21.39 4.40 7.72
N THR A 307 21.96 4.21 8.90
CA THR A 307 22.99 5.08 9.49
C THR A 307 24.17 5.39 8.56
N SER A 308 24.71 4.40 7.83
CA SER A 308 25.80 4.63 6.88
C SER A 308 25.33 5.41 5.65
N ALA A 309 24.14 5.11 5.12
CA ALA A 309 23.58 5.84 3.98
C ALA A 309 23.35 7.31 4.33
N ILE A 310 22.89 7.60 5.56
CA ILE A 310 22.70 8.97 6.06
C ILE A 310 24.05 9.69 6.27
N HIS A 311 25.06 9.03 6.84
CA HIS A 311 26.43 9.57 6.92
C HIS A 311 26.98 9.93 5.53
N ASP A 312 26.96 8.97 4.59
CA ASP A 312 27.58 9.13 3.28
C ASP A 312 26.81 10.12 2.39
N THR A 313 25.47 10.15 2.50
CA THR A 313 24.62 11.18 1.88
C THR A 313 24.91 12.57 2.49
N GLY A 314 25.24 12.64 3.78
CA GLY A 314 25.71 13.87 4.42
C GLY A 314 26.99 14.42 3.76
N ALA A 315 27.94 13.56 3.39
CA ALA A 315 29.13 13.96 2.65
C ALA A 315 28.84 14.46 1.21
N LEU A 316 27.69 14.11 0.62
CA LEU A 316 27.24 14.68 -0.65
C LEU A 316 26.85 16.15 -0.50
N LEU A 317 26.31 16.59 0.64
CA LEU A 317 25.96 18.00 0.90
C LEU A 317 27.17 18.94 0.95
N GLU A 318 28.37 18.40 1.16
CA GLU A 318 29.62 19.14 1.18
C GLU A 318 30.38 19.04 -0.16
N SER A 319 30.32 17.88 -0.83
CA SER A 319 31.01 17.64 -2.11
C SER A 319 30.22 18.04 -3.36
N VAL A 320 28.91 18.29 -3.26
CA VAL A 320 28.04 18.66 -4.39
C VAL A 320 27.68 20.17 -4.31
N PRO A 321 27.84 20.95 -5.39
CA PRO A 321 27.50 22.37 -5.40
C PRO A 321 26.04 22.65 -5.03
N LEU A 322 25.79 23.74 -4.29
CA LEU A 322 24.45 24.17 -3.86
C LEU A 322 23.46 24.30 -5.03
N GLU A 323 23.91 24.78 -6.19
CA GLU A 323 23.06 24.92 -7.37
C GLU A 323 22.58 23.57 -7.95
N THR A 324 23.31 22.47 -7.74
CA THR A 324 22.84 21.11 -8.06
C THR A 324 21.72 20.69 -7.11
N TRP A 325 21.84 21.00 -5.81
CA TRP A 325 20.77 20.74 -4.82
C TRP A 325 19.53 21.60 -5.07
N LYS A 326 19.69 22.84 -5.56
CA LYS A 326 18.57 23.70 -6.00
C LYS A 326 17.92 23.18 -7.29
N ALA A 327 18.71 22.64 -8.23
CA ALA A 327 18.17 21.97 -9.41
C ALA A 327 17.39 20.70 -9.04
N TYR A 328 17.92 19.88 -8.13
CA TYR A 328 17.26 18.73 -7.52
C TYR A 328 15.91 19.13 -6.91
N LEU A 329 15.90 20.08 -5.97
CA LEU A 329 14.66 20.58 -5.36
C LEU A 329 13.65 21.10 -6.39
N THR A 330 14.12 21.83 -7.40
CA THR A 330 13.28 22.37 -8.48
C THR A 330 12.62 21.24 -9.26
N VAL A 331 13.39 20.28 -9.76
CA VAL A 331 12.84 19.25 -10.64
C VAL A 331 11.99 18.23 -9.89
N HIS A 332 12.35 17.86 -8.66
CA HIS A 332 11.49 17.02 -7.82
C HIS A 332 10.22 17.72 -7.38
N PHE A 333 10.22 19.04 -7.16
CA PHE A 333 8.97 19.75 -6.88
C PHE A 333 8.05 19.69 -8.12
N ILE A 334 8.57 19.95 -9.32
CA ILE A 334 7.79 19.87 -10.56
C ILE A 334 7.26 18.44 -10.80
N ASP A 335 8.08 17.40 -10.65
CA ASP A 335 7.67 15.98 -10.81
C ASP A 335 6.62 15.55 -9.77
N ASN A 336 6.85 15.85 -8.48
CA ASN A 336 5.92 15.51 -7.38
C ASN A 336 4.53 16.14 -7.55
N PHE A 337 4.44 17.27 -8.26
CA PHE A 337 3.20 18.01 -8.46
C PHE A 337 2.72 18.05 -9.93
N ALA A 338 3.36 17.32 -10.84
CA ALA A 338 3.09 17.40 -12.28
C ALA A 338 1.62 17.16 -12.68
N GLN A 339 0.93 16.25 -11.97
CA GLN A 339 -0.49 15.94 -12.18
C GLN A 339 -1.46 17.09 -11.81
N TYR A 340 -0.99 18.12 -11.10
CA TYR A 340 -1.78 19.31 -10.70
C TYR A 340 -1.50 20.52 -11.60
N LEU A 341 -0.63 20.38 -12.59
CA LEU A 341 -0.20 21.39 -13.55
C LEU A 341 -0.94 21.22 -14.90
N PRO A 342 -0.74 22.12 -15.88
CA PRO A 342 -1.29 21.94 -17.23
C PRO A 342 -0.97 20.58 -17.85
N ARG A 343 -1.84 20.13 -18.75
CA ARG A 343 -1.85 18.79 -19.36
C ARG A 343 -0.51 18.36 -19.95
N ALA A 344 0.31 19.29 -20.42
CA ALA A 344 1.67 18.98 -20.89
C ALA A 344 2.57 18.35 -19.81
N PHE A 345 2.44 18.79 -18.54
CA PHE A 345 3.16 18.21 -17.40
C PHE A 345 2.53 16.89 -16.96
N ASP A 346 1.20 16.84 -16.85
CA ASP A 346 0.42 15.66 -16.49
C ASP A 346 0.70 14.49 -17.46
N GLN A 347 0.70 14.78 -18.77
CA GLN A 347 1.07 13.82 -19.82
C GLN A 347 2.54 13.42 -19.72
N ALA A 348 3.49 14.37 -19.57
CA ALA A 348 4.91 14.03 -19.44
C ALA A 348 5.17 13.10 -18.25
N ASN A 349 4.53 13.36 -17.11
CA ASN A 349 4.60 12.52 -15.93
C ASN A 349 3.99 11.14 -16.21
N PHE A 350 2.82 11.08 -16.84
CA PHE A 350 2.21 9.83 -17.27
C PHE A 350 3.13 8.99 -18.19
N GLU A 351 3.67 9.59 -19.25
CA GLU A 351 4.53 8.91 -20.24
C GLU A 351 5.76 8.29 -19.60
N PHE A 352 6.35 8.95 -18.60
CA PHE A 352 7.49 8.39 -17.89
C PHE A 352 7.07 7.43 -16.76
N ARG A 353 6.28 7.91 -15.79
CA ARG A 353 5.95 7.22 -14.54
C ARG A 353 5.08 5.98 -14.73
N SER A 354 4.17 6.03 -15.70
CA SER A 354 3.17 4.96 -15.91
C SER A 354 3.45 4.19 -17.20
N HIS A 355 3.63 4.88 -18.33
CA HIS A 355 3.88 4.20 -19.60
C HIS A 355 5.28 3.57 -19.64
N THR A 356 6.34 4.38 -19.54
CA THR A 356 7.71 3.89 -19.75
C THR A 356 8.16 2.90 -18.68
N LEU A 357 7.93 3.20 -17.39
CA LEU A 357 8.35 2.34 -16.28
C LEU A 357 7.46 1.11 -16.10
N ARG A 358 6.14 1.22 -16.27
CA ARG A 358 5.16 0.20 -15.84
C ARG A 358 4.31 -0.39 -16.97
N GLY A 359 4.43 0.10 -18.20
CA GLY A 359 3.74 -0.44 -19.39
C GLY A 359 2.31 0.04 -19.61
N VAL A 360 1.85 1.08 -18.91
CA VAL A 360 0.47 1.61 -18.99
C VAL A 360 0.26 2.39 -20.30
N GLU A 361 -0.77 2.13 -21.09
CA GLU A 361 -0.82 2.57 -22.51
C GLU A 361 -1.36 4.02 -22.77
N GLN A 362 -1.88 4.70 -21.75
CA GLN A 362 -2.60 6.00 -21.74
C GLN A 362 -2.97 6.31 -20.26
N GLN A 363 -3.50 7.49 -19.94
CA GLN A 363 -3.80 7.93 -18.57
C GLN A 363 -5.28 7.79 -18.17
N ARG A 364 -5.53 7.53 -16.87
CA ARG A 364 -6.84 7.50 -16.20
C ARG A 364 -7.70 8.70 -16.59
N ASP A 365 -8.97 8.38 -16.85
CA ASP A 365 -10.11 9.25 -16.61
C ASP A 365 -9.86 10.21 -15.44
N ARG A 366 -9.94 11.51 -15.74
CA ARG A 366 -9.65 12.58 -14.77
C ARG A 366 -10.47 12.44 -13.49
N TRP A 367 -11.73 12.00 -13.61
CA TRP A 367 -12.62 11.80 -12.47
C TRP A 367 -12.09 10.73 -11.51
N LYS A 368 -11.63 9.57 -12.00
CA LYS A 368 -11.02 8.50 -11.19
C LYS A 368 -9.75 9.00 -10.45
N ARG A 369 -8.88 9.74 -11.15
CA ARG A 369 -7.67 10.35 -10.54
C ARG A 369 -8.04 11.34 -9.44
N GLY A 370 -9.10 12.12 -9.64
CA GLY A 370 -9.61 13.07 -8.65
C GLY A 370 -9.99 12.37 -7.34
N LEU A 371 -10.68 11.22 -7.43
CA LEU A 371 -10.99 10.41 -6.25
C LEU A 371 -9.73 9.89 -5.55
N SER A 372 -8.72 9.44 -6.29
CA SER A 372 -7.44 9.01 -5.71
C SER A 372 -6.70 10.15 -4.98
N VAL A 373 -6.75 11.37 -5.52
CA VAL A 373 -6.20 12.58 -4.89
C VAL A 373 -6.97 12.92 -3.61
N LEU A 374 -8.31 12.97 -3.68
CA LEU A 374 -9.15 13.23 -2.50
C LEU A 374 -8.91 12.22 -1.38
N ASN A 375 -8.77 10.93 -1.71
CA ASN A 375 -8.54 9.89 -0.71
C ASN A 375 -7.22 10.11 0.06
N ARG A 376 -6.22 10.72 -0.56
CA ARG A 376 -4.93 11.08 0.07
C ARG A 376 -4.96 12.40 0.83
N SER A 377 -5.84 13.34 0.44
CA SER A 377 -5.88 14.70 1.02
C SER A 377 -6.94 14.88 2.12
N LEU A 378 -8.13 14.33 1.92
CA LEU A 378 -9.33 14.52 2.77
C LEU A 378 -10.02 13.17 3.06
N GLY A 379 -9.26 12.06 3.00
CA GLY A 379 -9.81 10.71 2.89
C GLY A 379 -10.72 10.27 4.02
N GLU A 380 -10.48 10.67 5.27
CA GLU A 380 -11.38 10.31 6.38
C GLU A 380 -12.73 11.06 6.33
N ALA A 381 -12.79 12.27 5.76
CA ALA A 381 -14.07 12.98 5.56
C ALA A 381 -14.95 12.24 4.54
N VAL A 382 -14.34 11.71 3.47
CA VAL A 382 -14.99 10.81 2.51
C VAL A 382 -15.39 9.50 3.18
N GLY A 383 -14.50 8.94 3.99
CA GLY A 383 -14.66 7.64 4.63
C GLY A 383 -15.80 7.57 5.63
N ARG A 384 -16.08 8.65 6.36
CA ARG A 384 -17.27 8.76 7.22
C ARG A 384 -18.55 8.53 6.41
N ILE A 385 -18.72 9.25 5.31
CA ILE A 385 -19.91 9.19 4.45
C ILE A 385 -19.99 7.82 3.75
N TYR A 386 -18.85 7.27 3.34
CA TYR A 386 -18.76 5.94 2.73
C TYR A 386 -19.27 4.84 3.69
N VAL A 387 -18.82 4.85 4.95
CA VAL A 387 -19.22 3.85 5.96
C VAL A 387 -20.71 3.97 6.30
N GLU A 388 -21.22 5.20 6.44
CA GLU A 388 -22.65 5.49 6.67
C GLU A 388 -23.56 4.92 5.56
N ARG A 389 -23.07 4.88 4.31
CA ARG A 389 -23.85 4.43 3.13
C ARG A 389 -23.62 2.97 2.72
N HIS A 390 -22.42 2.42 2.97
CA HIS A 390 -21.97 1.18 2.31
C HIS A 390 -21.47 0.07 3.25
N PHE A 391 -21.41 0.29 4.58
CA PHE A 391 -20.95 -0.75 5.53
C PHE A 391 -22.04 -1.19 6.52
N PRO A 392 -22.85 -2.23 6.20
CA PRO A 392 -23.99 -2.61 7.03
C PRO A 392 -23.58 -3.32 8.34
N PRO A 393 -24.40 -3.21 9.41
CA PRO A 393 -24.11 -3.86 10.70
C PRO A 393 -23.99 -5.39 10.66
N GLU A 394 -24.62 -6.04 9.67
CA GLU A 394 -24.58 -7.49 9.44
C GLU A 394 -23.15 -7.99 9.19
N SER A 395 -22.44 -7.36 8.24
CA SER A 395 -21.06 -7.70 7.91
C SER A 395 -20.13 -7.55 9.12
N ARG A 396 -20.33 -6.50 9.93
CA ARG A 396 -19.58 -6.31 11.17
C ARG A 396 -19.75 -7.48 12.15
N ARG A 397 -20.95 -8.05 12.29
CA ARG A 397 -21.18 -9.19 13.20
C ARG A 397 -20.43 -10.44 12.73
N GLN A 398 -20.62 -10.82 11.46
CA GLN A 398 -20.01 -12.05 10.92
C GLN A 398 -18.48 -11.97 10.89
N ILE A 399 -17.89 -10.83 10.51
CA ILE A 399 -16.44 -10.62 10.58
C ILE A 399 -15.91 -10.70 12.02
N THR A 400 -16.67 -10.21 13.01
CA THR A 400 -16.26 -10.32 14.44
C THR A 400 -16.19 -11.78 14.89
N GLU A 401 -17.13 -12.63 14.46
CA GLU A 401 -17.10 -14.07 14.73
C GLU A 401 -15.89 -14.75 14.04
N LEU A 402 -15.65 -14.42 12.78
CA LEU A 402 -14.53 -14.95 11.98
C LEU A 402 -13.18 -14.61 12.62
N VAL A 403 -12.96 -13.35 13.01
CA VAL A 403 -11.77 -12.91 13.79
C VAL A 403 -11.63 -13.69 15.09
N GLY A 404 -12.75 -13.94 15.81
CA GLY A 404 -12.75 -14.75 17.02
C GLY A 404 -12.30 -16.20 16.78
N ASN A 405 -12.76 -16.82 15.70
CA ASN A 405 -12.37 -18.19 15.31
C ASN A 405 -10.90 -18.27 14.85
N LEU A 406 -10.37 -17.26 14.15
CA LEU A 406 -8.95 -17.17 13.81
C LEU A 406 -8.05 -17.06 15.04
N ARG A 407 -8.38 -16.17 15.98
CA ARG A 407 -7.64 -16.04 17.25
C ARG A 407 -7.66 -17.33 18.05
N ALA A 408 -8.81 -18.02 18.13
CA ALA A 408 -8.91 -19.32 18.78
C ALA A 408 -8.04 -20.38 18.06
N ALA A 409 -8.09 -20.44 16.73
CA ALA A 409 -7.32 -21.37 15.93
C ALA A 409 -5.80 -21.18 16.09
N LEU A 410 -5.29 -19.93 16.07
CA LEU A 410 -3.87 -19.69 16.33
C LEU A 410 -3.51 -20.03 17.79
N ASN A 411 -4.36 -19.75 18.78
CA ASN A 411 -4.10 -20.13 20.17
C ASN A 411 -3.97 -21.66 20.32
N GLU A 412 -4.82 -22.43 19.64
CA GLU A 412 -4.76 -23.89 19.57
C GLU A 412 -3.48 -24.39 18.87
N ARG A 413 -3.09 -23.79 17.74
CA ARG A 413 -1.85 -24.13 17.01
C ARG A 413 -0.60 -23.82 17.84
N LEU A 414 -0.49 -22.62 18.40
CA LEU A 414 0.59 -22.23 19.30
C LEU A 414 0.73 -23.23 20.46
N ARG A 415 -0.38 -23.65 21.09
CA ARG A 415 -0.37 -24.66 22.17
C ARG A 415 0.15 -26.03 21.73
N ALA A 416 -0.13 -26.43 20.49
CA ALA A 416 0.33 -27.69 19.93
C ALA A 416 1.75 -27.61 19.32
N ASN A 417 2.31 -26.41 19.16
CA ASN A 417 3.56 -26.15 18.47
C ASN A 417 4.76 -26.76 19.25
N GLN A 418 5.39 -27.77 18.65
CA GLN A 418 6.46 -28.57 19.27
C GLN A 418 7.87 -28.02 19.04
N TRP A 419 8.05 -27.06 18.13
CA TRP A 419 9.37 -26.50 17.85
C TRP A 419 9.70 -25.30 18.74
N MET A 420 8.69 -24.54 19.19
CA MET A 420 8.85 -23.57 20.27
C MET A 420 8.90 -24.25 21.64
N ASP A 421 9.78 -23.75 22.52
CA ASP A 421 9.75 -24.07 23.94
C ASP A 421 8.56 -23.43 24.67
N ASP A 422 8.26 -23.92 25.87
CA ASP A 422 7.08 -23.50 26.65
C ASP A 422 7.12 -22.00 27.00
N THR A 423 8.30 -21.44 27.29
CA THR A 423 8.46 -20.02 27.66
C THR A 423 8.15 -19.10 26.47
N THR A 424 8.71 -19.40 25.30
CA THR A 424 8.46 -18.66 24.05
C THR A 424 6.99 -18.79 23.65
N ARG A 425 6.41 -19.98 23.80
CA ARG A 425 4.99 -20.27 23.52
C ARG A 425 4.04 -19.47 24.41
N GLU A 426 4.34 -19.35 25.71
CA GLU A 426 3.57 -18.51 26.65
C GLU A 426 3.63 -17.02 26.26
N GLN A 427 4.79 -16.52 25.85
CA GLN A 427 4.93 -15.14 25.36
C GLN A 427 4.16 -14.91 24.04
N ALA A 428 4.20 -15.86 23.10
CA ALA A 428 3.45 -15.79 21.85
C ALA A 428 1.92 -15.76 22.10
N ILE A 429 1.43 -16.60 23.02
CA ILE A 429 0.04 -16.58 23.46
C ILE A 429 -0.32 -15.24 24.12
N ALA A 430 0.52 -14.72 25.01
CA ALA A 430 0.29 -13.41 25.64
C ALA A 430 0.26 -12.26 24.61
N LYS A 431 1.07 -12.33 23.54
CA LYS A 431 1.01 -11.39 22.42
C LYS A 431 -0.31 -11.51 21.65
N LEU A 432 -0.73 -12.74 21.31
CA LEU A 432 -2.01 -13.01 20.64
C LEU A 432 -3.23 -12.55 21.44
N ASP A 433 -3.22 -12.75 22.76
CA ASP A 433 -4.30 -12.32 23.65
C ASP A 433 -4.40 -10.78 23.71
N ALA A 434 -3.27 -10.08 23.52
CA ALA A 434 -3.18 -8.62 23.49
C ALA A 434 -3.46 -7.95 22.12
N PHE A 435 -3.83 -8.70 21.06
CA PHE A 435 -4.20 -8.09 19.77
C PHE A 435 -5.48 -7.23 19.88
N ASP A 436 -5.43 -6.02 19.30
CA ASP A 436 -6.57 -5.09 19.14
C ASP A 436 -7.10 -5.12 17.69
N PRO A 437 -8.20 -5.83 17.40
CA PRO A 437 -8.76 -5.94 16.05
C PRO A 437 -9.69 -4.78 15.67
N ARG A 438 -9.43 -4.16 14.52
CA ARG A 438 -10.07 -2.92 14.06
C ARG A 438 -10.84 -3.16 12.78
N LEU A 439 -12.16 -2.94 12.83
CA LEU A 439 -13.08 -3.36 11.78
C LEU A 439 -13.89 -2.18 11.24
N GLY A 440 -13.88 -1.99 9.93
CA GLY A 440 -14.68 -1.03 9.17
C GLY A 440 -14.11 0.40 9.16
N SER A 441 -14.02 1.03 10.32
CA SER A 441 -13.71 2.48 10.41
C SER A 441 -13.16 2.88 11.79
N PRO A 442 -12.46 4.03 11.89
CA PRO A 442 -12.18 4.64 13.17
C PRO A 442 -13.49 5.07 13.89
N ALA A 443 -13.41 5.23 15.21
CA ALA A 443 -14.51 5.75 16.02
C ALA A 443 -14.59 7.29 16.01
N GLN A 444 -13.50 7.96 15.67
CA GLN A 444 -13.40 9.42 15.49
C GLN A 444 -12.67 9.69 14.18
N PHE A 445 -13.21 10.59 13.37
CA PHE A 445 -12.62 10.97 12.07
C PHE A 445 -11.84 12.28 12.22
N VAL A 446 -10.77 12.44 11.44
CA VAL A 446 -10.01 13.69 11.35
C VAL A 446 -10.90 14.86 10.93
N ASP A 447 -10.86 15.95 11.70
CA ASP A 447 -11.45 17.23 11.32
C ASP A 447 -10.54 17.96 10.32
N TYR A 448 -11.03 18.11 9.09
CA TYR A 448 -10.36 18.83 8.00
C TYR A 448 -10.80 20.29 7.88
N SER A 449 -11.70 20.79 8.74
CA SER A 449 -12.19 22.18 8.70
C SER A 449 -11.09 23.27 8.70
N PRO A 450 -9.87 23.08 9.26
CA PRO A 450 -8.80 24.07 9.15
C PRO A 450 -8.19 24.21 7.74
N ILE A 451 -8.39 23.24 6.83
CA ILE A 451 -7.85 23.31 5.47
C ILE A 451 -8.70 24.27 4.62
N ARG A 452 -8.14 25.44 4.28
CA ARG A 452 -8.69 26.26 3.19
C ARG A 452 -8.59 25.49 1.87
N VAL A 453 -9.73 25.06 1.35
CA VAL A 453 -9.89 24.60 -0.03
C VAL A 453 -10.31 25.78 -0.89
N ASP A 454 -9.70 25.91 -2.07
CA ASP A 454 -9.98 26.98 -3.02
C ASP A 454 -10.16 26.40 -4.42
N ARG A 455 -11.34 26.58 -5.02
CA ARG A 455 -11.67 26.00 -6.33
C ARG A 455 -10.75 26.50 -7.46
N ALA A 456 -10.08 27.64 -7.29
CA ALA A 456 -9.18 28.21 -8.29
C ALA A 456 -7.70 27.84 -8.08
N ASP A 457 -7.34 27.08 -7.04
CA ASP A 457 -5.95 26.81 -6.64
C ASP A 457 -5.73 25.32 -6.31
N LEU A 458 -5.75 24.48 -7.35
CA LEU A 458 -5.55 23.04 -7.23
C LEU A 458 -4.19 22.67 -6.62
N LEU A 459 -3.10 23.28 -7.09
CA LEU A 459 -1.75 23.01 -6.58
C LEU A 459 -1.65 23.40 -5.10
N GLY A 460 -2.11 24.59 -4.72
CA GLY A 460 -2.10 25.01 -3.34
C GLY A 460 -3.04 24.19 -2.45
N ASN A 461 -4.15 23.66 -2.96
CA ASN A 461 -4.99 22.69 -2.22
C ASN A 461 -4.19 21.44 -1.85
N ALA A 462 -3.46 20.86 -2.81
CA ALA A 462 -2.61 19.69 -2.57
C ALA A 462 -1.48 19.99 -1.57
N VAL A 463 -0.81 21.14 -1.70
CA VAL A 463 0.25 21.57 -0.77
C VAL A 463 -0.31 21.83 0.64
N ARG A 464 -1.47 22.52 0.77
CA ARG A 464 -2.12 22.76 2.07
C ARG A 464 -2.56 21.47 2.76
N ALA A 465 -3.05 20.48 2.00
CA ALA A 465 -3.37 19.17 2.55
C ALA A 465 -2.13 18.45 3.11
N GLY A 466 -0.99 18.50 2.40
CA GLY A 466 0.27 17.94 2.89
C GLY A 466 0.82 18.65 4.12
N GLN A 467 0.75 19.98 4.14
CA GLN A 467 1.13 20.78 5.31
C GLN A 467 0.25 20.45 6.52
N PHE A 468 -1.08 20.39 6.37
CA PHE A 468 -1.99 20.00 7.45
C PHE A 468 -1.71 18.58 7.97
N ALA A 469 -1.44 17.63 7.07
CA ALA A 469 -1.10 16.27 7.45
C ALA A 469 0.17 16.24 8.33
N TRP A 470 1.23 16.96 7.93
CA TRP A 470 2.45 17.09 8.73
C TRP A 470 2.20 17.76 10.08
N GLU A 471 1.50 18.90 10.11
CA GLU A 471 1.18 19.60 11.35
C GLU A 471 0.36 18.74 12.33
N ARG A 472 -0.51 17.84 11.84
CA ARG A 472 -1.21 16.87 12.68
C ARG A 472 -0.23 15.93 13.38
N GLN A 473 0.84 15.52 12.70
CA GLN A 473 1.90 14.69 13.29
C GLN A 473 2.78 15.48 14.28
N VAL A 474 3.10 16.74 13.98
CA VAL A 474 3.86 17.61 14.90
C VAL A 474 3.05 17.93 16.18
N ARG A 475 1.74 18.20 16.05
CA ARG A 475 0.87 18.47 17.21
C ARG A 475 0.79 17.30 18.21
N ARG A 476 0.85 16.05 17.74
CA ARG A 476 0.84 14.86 18.61
C ARG A 476 2.20 14.54 19.25
N PHE A 477 3.32 15.00 18.68
CA PHE A 477 4.68 14.61 19.09
C PHE A 477 4.97 14.80 20.59
N GLY A 478 4.53 15.92 21.19
CA GLY A 478 4.73 16.20 22.61
C GLY A 478 3.71 15.55 23.56
N GLY A 479 2.76 14.78 23.03
CA GLY A 479 1.72 14.10 23.79
C GLY A 479 1.94 12.59 23.93
N PRO A 480 1.03 11.89 24.64
CA PRO A 480 1.01 10.43 24.65
C PRO A 480 0.63 9.88 23.27
N VAL A 481 1.01 8.64 23.00
CA VAL A 481 0.64 7.96 21.76
C VAL A 481 -0.87 7.75 21.67
N ASP A 482 -1.47 8.34 20.63
CA ASP A 482 -2.86 8.13 20.28
C ASP A 482 -3.02 6.78 19.56
N ARG A 483 -3.33 5.76 20.33
CA ARG A 483 -3.60 4.41 19.82
C ARG A 483 -4.88 4.32 18.98
N SER A 484 -5.73 5.36 18.91
CA SER A 484 -7.01 5.31 18.19
C SER A 484 -6.91 5.61 16.70
N LEU A 485 -5.75 6.10 16.24
CA LEU A 485 -5.50 6.48 14.85
C LEU A 485 -5.53 5.27 13.89
N TRP A 486 -5.87 5.55 12.64
CA TRP A 486 -5.84 4.61 11.52
C TRP A 486 -4.88 5.13 10.45
N GLU A 487 -4.16 4.23 9.80
CA GLU A 487 -3.27 4.57 8.67
C GLU A 487 -3.99 4.48 7.31
N MET A 488 -5.08 3.71 7.25
CA MET A 488 -5.90 3.53 6.06
C MET A 488 -7.31 4.10 6.22
N THR A 489 -7.83 4.70 5.15
CA THR A 489 -9.22 5.20 5.11
C THR A 489 -10.20 4.03 4.97
N PRO A 490 -11.43 4.12 5.51
CA PRO A 490 -12.44 3.04 5.43
C PRO A 490 -12.72 2.49 4.03
N GLN A 491 -12.56 3.32 2.99
CA GLN A 491 -12.77 3.00 1.59
C GLN A 491 -11.53 2.41 0.88
N THR A 492 -10.44 2.14 1.61
CA THR A 492 -9.23 1.49 1.08
C THR A 492 -9.41 -0.02 1.01
N ILE A 493 -9.26 -0.64 -0.17
CA ILE A 493 -9.22 -2.09 -0.32
C ILE A 493 -7.80 -2.59 0.05
N ASN A 494 -7.55 -2.74 1.34
CA ASN A 494 -6.35 -3.40 1.87
C ASN A 494 -6.59 -3.78 3.34
N ALA A 495 -5.61 -4.39 3.99
CA ALA A 495 -5.52 -4.54 5.44
C ALA A 495 -4.10 -4.20 5.93
N TYR A 496 -3.88 -4.14 7.26
CA TYR A 496 -2.52 -4.02 7.83
C TYR A 496 -2.43 -4.46 9.29
N TYR A 497 -1.22 -4.90 9.67
CA TYR A 497 -0.74 -5.02 11.05
C TYR A 497 0.16 -3.83 11.43
N ASP A 498 -0.03 -3.31 12.64
CA ASP A 498 0.88 -2.34 13.27
C ASP A 498 1.61 -3.02 14.45
N PRO A 499 2.95 -3.23 14.35
CA PRO A 499 3.74 -3.85 15.42
C PRO A 499 3.85 -3.00 16.68
N LEU A 500 3.86 -1.67 16.57
CA LEU A 500 4.00 -0.74 17.68
C LEU A 500 2.71 -0.67 18.51
N MET A 501 1.57 -0.93 17.88
CA MET A 501 0.28 -0.99 18.55
C MET A 501 -0.24 -2.41 18.82
N ASN A 502 0.38 -3.44 18.24
CA ASN A 502 -0.13 -4.82 18.21
C ASN A 502 -1.60 -4.87 17.71
N GLN A 503 -1.85 -4.17 16.61
CA GLN A 503 -3.19 -3.94 16.02
C GLN A 503 -3.30 -4.55 14.64
N ILE A 504 -4.48 -5.11 14.33
CA ILE A 504 -4.83 -5.54 12.96
C ILE A 504 -6.03 -4.74 12.47
N THR A 505 -5.97 -4.22 11.25
CA THR A 505 -6.94 -3.24 10.76
C THR A 505 -7.50 -3.59 9.39
N PHE A 506 -8.83 -3.64 9.31
CA PHE A 506 -9.61 -4.01 8.12
C PHE A 506 -10.62 -2.90 7.81
N PRO A 507 -10.30 -1.96 6.91
CA PRO A 507 -11.22 -1.00 6.34
C PRO A 507 -12.53 -1.61 5.82
N ALA A 508 -13.61 -0.84 5.85
CA ALA A 508 -14.94 -1.26 5.38
C ALA A 508 -14.98 -1.72 3.91
N ALA A 509 -14.07 -1.23 3.07
CA ALA A 509 -13.94 -1.61 1.67
C ALA A 509 -13.49 -3.06 1.47
N ILE A 510 -12.50 -3.58 2.20
CA ILE A 510 -12.05 -4.97 2.03
C ILE A 510 -13.06 -5.99 2.61
N LEU A 511 -13.97 -5.54 3.48
CA LEU A 511 -15.02 -6.37 4.10
C LEU A 511 -16.27 -6.50 3.22
N GLN A 512 -16.07 -6.70 1.91
CA GLN A 512 -17.08 -6.80 0.85
C GLN A 512 -16.72 -7.89 -0.18
N PRO A 513 -17.67 -8.36 -1.01
CA PRO A 513 -17.37 -9.35 -2.04
C PRO A 513 -16.32 -8.83 -3.03
N PRO A 514 -15.40 -9.66 -3.52
CA PRO A 514 -15.32 -11.12 -3.33
C PRO A 514 -14.51 -11.57 -2.09
N TYR A 515 -13.97 -10.66 -1.27
CA TYR A 515 -13.21 -11.05 -0.07
C TYR A 515 -14.12 -11.58 1.03
N PHE A 516 -15.23 -10.88 1.29
CA PHE A 516 -16.23 -11.24 2.27
C PHE A 516 -17.65 -11.00 1.76
N ASP A 517 -18.46 -12.05 1.71
CA ASP A 517 -19.89 -11.97 1.41
C ASP A 517 -20.71 -12.62 2.54
N PRO A 518 -21.56 -11.86 3.25
CA PRO A 518 -22.36 -12.40 4.36
C PRO A 518 -23.42 -13.44 3.93
N ASN A 519 -23.58 -13.67 2.62
CA ASN A 519 -24.47 -14.69 2.04
C ASN A 519 -23.72 -15.89 1.44
N ALA A 520 -22.38 -15.84 1.31
CA ALA A 520 -21.59 -16.92 0.71
C ALA A 520 -21.45 -18.16 1.62
N ASP A 521 -21.09 -19.29 1.00
CA ASP A 521 -20.72 -20.51 1.72
C ASP A 521 -19.51 -20.23 2.65
N PRO A 522 -19.55 -20.67 3.92
CA PRO A 522 -18.52 -20.28 4.91
C PRO A 522 -17.09 -20.62 4.48
N ALA A 523 -16.86 -21.70 3.71
CA ALA A 523 -15.52 -22.04 3.24
C ALA A 523 -14.93 -20.93 2.35
N VAL A 524 -15.76 -20.18 1.62
CA VAL A 524 -15.34 -19.04 0.82
C VAL A 524 -14.82 -17.91 1.70
N ASN A 525 -15.61 -17.49 2.70
CA ASN A 525 -15.22 -16.40 3.60
C ASN A 525 -13.97 -16.74 4.43
N TYR A 526 -13.83 -18.00 4.89
CA TYR A 526 -12.58 -18.41 5.55
C TYR A 526 -11.40 -18.49 4.57
N GLY A 527 -11.59 -18.98 3.34
CA GLY A 527 -10.52 -19.07 2.34
C GLY A 527 -10.03 -17.71 1.83
N ALA A 528 -10.94 -16.74 1.70
CA ALA A 528 -10.67 -15.38 1.24
C ALA A 528 -10.33 -14.43 2.41
N ILE A 529 -11.29 -13.66 2.94
CA ILE A 529 -11.00 -12.69 4.03
C ILE A 529 -10.40 -13.36 5.27
N GLY A 530 -10.70 -14.63 5.55
CA GLY A 530 -10.10 -15.35 6.67
C GLY A 530 -8.60 -15.58 6.52
N ALA A 531 -8.12 -15.86 5.31
CA ALA A 531 -6.69 -15.95 5.04
C ALA A 531 -6.01 -14.57 5.11
N VAL A 532 -6.68 -13.51 4.65
CA VAL A 532 -6.20 -12.13 4.81
C VAL A 532 -6.10 -11.72 6.28
N ILE A 533 -7.13 -11.98 7.10
CA ILE A 533 -7.08 -11.68 8.54
C ILE A 533 -6.02 -12.54 9.24
N GLY A 534 -5.88 -13.81 8.84
CA GLY A 534 -4.82 -14.68 9.33
C GLY A 534 -3.41 -14.18 8.97
N HIS A 535 -3.24 -13.59 7.79
CA HIS A 535 -2.00 -12.96 7.32
C HIS A 535 -1.62 -11.76 8.20
N GLU A 536 -2.56 -10.84 8.48
CA GLU A 536 -2.31 -9.73 9.42
C GLU A 536 -2.00 -10.19 10.85
N ILE A 537 -2.60 -11.28 11.33
CA ILE A 537 -2.24 -11.88 12.62
C ILE A 537 -0.83 -12.49 12.54
N GLY A 538 -0.49 -13.12 11.41
CA GLY A 538 0.82 -13.70 11.12
C GLY A 538 1.97 -12.68 11.17
N HIS A 539 1.74 -11.44 10.71
CA HIS A 539 2.70 -10.35 10.85
C HIS A 539 3.10 -10.02 12.29
N GLY A 540 2.28 -10.34 13.29
CA GLY A 540 2.68 -10.23 14.69
C GLY A 540 3.75 -11.23 15.13
N PHE A 541 4.08 -12.22 14.31
CA PHE A 541 5.02 -13.29 14.62
C PHE A 541 6.08 -13.49 13.54
N ASP A 542 6.03 -12.77 12.42
CA ASP A 542 6.99 -12.88 11.32
C ASP A 542 8.43 -12.50 11.72
N ASP A 543 9.34 -12.52 10.74
CA ASP A 543 10.77 -12.30 10.98
C ASP A 543 11.10 -10.92 11.60
N GLN A 544 10.20 -9.93 11.52
CA GLN A 544 10.33 -8.63 12.17
C GLN A 544 9.32 -8.46 13.32
N GLY A 545 8.06 -8.88 13.12
CA GLY A 545 7.02 -8.83 14.14
C GLY A 545 7.36 -9.61 15.41
N SER A 546 8.11 -10.70 15.28
CA SER A 546 8.66 -11.49 16.39
C SER A 546 9.55 -10.70 17.35
N HIS A 547 10.15 -9.57 16.91
CA HIS A 547 10.96 -8.71 17.78
C HIS A 547 10.14 -7.78 18.68
N PHE A 548 8.84 -7.65 18.44
CA PHE A 548 7.94 -6.80 19.23
C PHE A 548 7.13 -7.64 20.22
N ASP A 549 7.04 -7.20 21.48
CA ASP A 549 6.25 -7.89 22.50
C ASP A 549 4.75 -7.54 22.47
N ALA A 550 4.00 -8.08 23.42
CA ALA A 550 2.55 -7.85 23.58
C ALA A 550 2.14 -6.38 23.82
N GLN A 551 3.09 -5.47 24.07
CA GLN A 551 2.86 -4.03 24.19
C GLN A 551 3.37 -3.25 22.96
N GLY A 552 3.88 -3.96 21.96
CA GLY A 552 4.47 -3.40 20.74
C GLY A 552 5.89 -2.85 20.93
N ARG A 553 6.62 -3.27 21.98
CA ARG A 553 7.99 -2.82 22.23
C ARG A 553 9.00 -3.79 21.68
N ILE A 554 10.08 -3.30 21.09
CA ILE A 554 11.27 -4.09 20.74
C ILE A 554 11.81 -4.72 22.02
N ARG A 555 11.74 -6.06 22.08
CA ARG A 555 12.22 -6.86 23.20
C ARG A 555 12.49 -8.27 22.70
N ASP A 556 13.65 -8.83 23.03
CA ASP A 556 13.83 -10.27 22.89
C ASP A 556 12.98 -11.00 23.94
N TRP A 557 11.98 -11.74 23.47
CA TRP A 557 11.07 -12.55 24.28
C TRP A 557 11.13 -14.04 23.94
N TRP A 558 12.04 -14.43 23.06
CA TRP A 558 12.27 -15.80 22.62
C TRP A 558 13.46 -16.39 23.39
N THR A 559 13.51 -17.71 23.56
CA THR A 559 14.79 -18.34 23.95
C THR A 559 15.68 -18.53 22.72
N PRO A 560 17.02 -18.56 22.87
CA PRO A 560 17.93 -18.84 21.77
C PRO A 560 17.62 -20.13 20.99
N GLN A 561 17.04 -21.14 21.64
CA GLN A 561 16.63 -22.38 20.99
C GLN A 561 15.43 -22.18 20.05
N SER A 562 14.41 -21.43 20.50
CA SER A 562 13.25 -21.12 19.65
C SER A 562 13.65 -20.17 18.51
N SER A 563 14.48 -19.16 18.77
CA SER A 563 14.99 -18.25 17.74
C SER A 563 15.79 -18.99 16.66
N GLN A 564 16.66 -19.94 17.03
CA GLN A 564 17.37 -20.78 16.06
C GLN A 564 16.41 -21.62 15.21
N ARG A 565 15.44 -22.30 15.83
CA ARG A 565 14.47 -23.16 15.14
C ARG A 565 13.50 -22.38 14.23
N PHE A 566 13.26 -21.11 14.55
CA PHE A 566 12.53 -20.18 13.69
C PHE A 566 13.40 -19.80 12.48
N ALA A 567 14.64 -19.38 12.70
CA ALA A 567 15.60 -19.06 11.64
C ALA A 567 15.83 -20.21 10.65
N GLU A 568 15.88 -21.46 11.13
CA GLU A 568 15.95 -22.66 10.28
C GLU A 568 14.74 -22.80 9.34
N ARG A 569 13.53 -22.45 9.81
CA ARG A 569 12.28 -22.50 9.03
C ARG A 569 12.18 -21.35 8.03
N THR A 570 12.48 -20.13 8.47
CA THR A 570 12.44 -18.95 7.59
C THR A 570 13.52 -19.07 6.51
N GLN A 571 14.72 -19.56 6.83
CA GLN A 571 15.74 -19.88 5.83
C GLN A 571 15.25 -20.90 4.79
N ALA A 572 14.56 -21.97 5.21
CA ALA A 572 13.98 -22.94 4.29
C ALA A 572 12.90 -22.32 3.38
N LEU A 573 12.03 -21.46 3.93
CA LEU A 573 11.00 -20.76 3.15
C LEU A 573 11.63 -19.80 2.13
N GLY A 574 12.58 -18.96 2.55
CA GLY A 574 13.31 -18.06 1.65
C GLY A 574 14.05 -18.82 0.54
N ALA A 575 14.62 -19.99 0.85
CA ALA A 575 15.26 -20.85 -0.15
C ALA A 575 14.27 -21.48 -1.15
N GLN A 576 12.99 -21.66 -0.80
CA GLN A 576 11.94 -21.99 -1.78
C GLN A 576 11.63 -20.78 -2.66
N TYR A 577 11.41 -19.60 -2.08
CA TYR A 577 11.03 -18.39 -2.84
C TYR A 577 12.13 -17.89 -3.78
N ASN A 578 13.41 -18.03 -3.40
CA ASN A 578 14.56 -17.73 -4.26
C ASN A 578 14.60 -18.53 -5.58
N GLN A 579 13.81 -19.60 -5.73
CA GLN A 579 13.72 -20.41 -6.96
C GLN A 579 12.67 -19.88 -7.94
N PHE A 580 11.87 -18.88 -7.55
CA PHE A 580 10.82 -18.33 -8.39
C PHE A 580 11.37 -17.22 -9.29
N GLU A 581 11.26 -17.43 -10.60
CA GLU A 581 11.73 -16.54 -11.67
C GLU A 581 10.53 -15.91 -12.41
N PRO A 582 9.93 -14.81 -11.90
CA PRO A 582 8.81 -14.12 -12.55
C PRO A 582 9.14 -13.54 -13.92
N LEU A 583 10.39 -13.15 -14.15
CA LEU A 583 10.90 -12.62 -15.42
C LEU A 583 12.29 -13.21 -15.69
N PRO A 584 12.71 -13.44 -16.95
CA PRO A 584 14.00 -14.04 -17.26
C PRO A 584 15.19 -13.32 -16.59
N GLY A 585 15.99 -14.07 -15.83
CA GLY A 585 17.13 -13.58 -15.05
C GLY A 585 16.77 -12.87 -13.74
N LEU A 586 15.49 -12.62 -13.45
CA LEU A 586 15.02 -11.88 -12.28
C LEU A 586 14.23 -12.81 -11.36
N HIS A 587 14.86 -13.20 -10.25
CA HIS A 587 14.29 -14.08 -9.23
C HIS A 587 13.67 -13.28 -8.09
N VAL A 588 12.67 -13.86 -7.41
CA VAL A 588 12.14 -13.31 -6.16
C VAL A 588 13.23 -13.33 -5.08
N ASN A 589 13.45 -12.21 -4.41
CA ASN A 589 14.33 -12.15 -3.25
C ASN A 589 13.58 -12.66 -1.99
N GLY A 590 13.89 -13.87 -1.57
CA GLY A 590 13.31 -14.52 -0.40
C GLY A 590 13.64 -13.86 0.95
N GLN A 591 14.66 -12.99 1.01
CA GLN A 591 14.95 -12.18 2.21
C GLN A 591 14.08 -10.92 2.24
N LEU A 592 13.97 -10.21 1.11
CA LEU A 592 13.05 -9.08 0.96
C LEU A 592 11.61 -9.50 1.26
N THR A 593 11.21 -10.67 0.75
CA THR A 593 9.83 -11.14 0.83
C THR A 593 9.48 -11.94 2.09
N MET A 594 10.40 -12.05 3.06
CA MET A 594 10.27 -13.01 4.17
C MET A 594 9.01 -12.81 5.00
N GLY A 595 8.75 -11.59 5.48
CA GLY A 595 7.61 -11.29 6.34
C GLY A 595 6.27 -11.65 5.69
N GLU A 596 6.10 -11.26 4.42
CA GLU A 596 4.91 -11.54 3.62
C GLU A 596 4.72 -13.04 3.35
N ASN A 597 5.81 -13.75 3.04
CA ASN A 597 5.77 -15.20 2.81
C ASN A 597 5.38 -15.97 4.10
N ILE A 598 5.83 -15.50 5.26
CA ILE A 598 5.44 -16.04 6.59
C ILE A 598 3.97 -15.67 6.89
N GLY A 599 3.57 -14.44 6.59
CA GLY A 599 2.20 -13.95 6.71
C GLY A 599 1.22 -14.79 5.91
N ASP A 600 1.48 -15.03 4.62
CA ASP A 600 0.59 -15.82 3.76
C ASP A 600 0.48 -17.28 4.19
N LEU A 601 1.61 -17.92 4.53
CA LEU A 601 1.66 -19.30 4.99
C LEU A 601 0.93 -19.46 6.33
N GLY A 602 1.25 -18.59 7.30
CA GLY A 602 0.56 -18.55 8.58
C GLY A 602 -0.93 -18.24 8.44
N GLY A 603 -1.28 -17.34 7.53
CA GLY A 603 -2.64 -16.91 7.28
C GLY A 603 -3.52 -18.02 6.73
N ILE A 604 -3.07 -18.76 5.72
CA ILE A 604 -3.85 -19.90 5.21
C ILE A 604 -3.93 -21.04 6.23
N GLU A 605 -2.84 -21.35 6.95
CA GLU A 605 -2.82 -22.41 7.97
C GLU A 605 -3.78 -22.10 9.13
N MET A 606 -3.84 -20.84 9.56
CA MET A 606 -4.75 -20.34 10.59
C MET A 606 -6.21 -20.31 10.09
N ALA A 607 -6.44 -19.80 8.88
CA ALA A 607 -7.76 -19.72 8.27
C ALA A 607 -8.38 -21.10 8.02
N TRP A 608 -7.57 -22.05 7.58
CA TRP A 608 -7.97 -23.44 7.46
C TRP A 608 -8.37 -24.03 8.81
N SER A 609 -7.55 -23.82 9.84
CA SER A 609 -7.81 -24.31 11.20
C SER A 609 -9.10 -23.68 11.78
N ALA A 610 -9.34 -22.39 11.53
CA ALA A 610 -10.56 -21.68 11.91
C ALA A 610 -11.80 -22.17 11.14
N TYR A 611 -11.68 -22.42 9.85
CA TYR A 611 -12.72 -23.07 9.04
C TYR A 611 -13.08 -24.45 9.59
N ARG A 612 -12.08 -25.29 9.91
CA ARG A 612 -12.36 -26.62 10.49
C ARG A 612 -12.98 -26.53 11.89
N ARG A 613 -12.64 -25.50 12.68
CA ARG A 613 -13.30 -25.18 13.96
C ARG A 613 -14.76 -24.73 13.77
N TYR A 614 -15.06 -23.94 12.73
CA TYR A 614 -16.44 -23.58 12.36
C TYR A 614 -17.25 -24.82 11.97
N VAL A 615 -16.70 -25.69 11.12
CA VAL A 615 -17.35 -26.94 10.68
C VAL A 615 -17.60 -27.90 11.85
N ALA A 616 -16.69 -27.99 12.82
CA ALA A 616 -16.89 -28.79 14.03
C ALA A 616 -18.07 -28.31 14.89
N GLN A 617 -18.45 -27.03 14.79
CA GLN A 617 -19.60 -26.44 15.51
C GLN A 617 -20.91 -26.50 14.71
N HIS A 618 -20.84 -26.41 13.38
CA HIS A 618 -22.01 -26.23 12.50
C HIS A 618 -22.34 -27.47 11.64
N GLY A 619 -21.46 -28.47 11.59
CA GLY A 619 -21.57 -29.66 10.74
C GLY A 619 -20.86 -29.49 9.40
N GLU A 620 -20.51 -30.62 8.76
CA GLU A 620 -19.84 -30.64 7.45
C GLU A 620 -20.68 -29.90 6.38
N LEU A 621 -20.01 -29.06 5.60
CA LEU A 621 -20.64 -28.33 4.51
C LEU A 621 -20.98 -29.28 3.35
N PRO A 622 -22.11 -29.07 2.65
CA PRO A 622 -22.49 -29.89 1.51
C PRO A 622 -21.48 -29.76 0.36
N VAL A 623 -21.46 -30.78 -0.51
CA VAL A 623 -20.81 -30.69 -1.82
C VAL A 623 -21.67 -29.79 -2.71
N ILE A 624 -21.07 -28.75 -3.31
CA ILE A 624 -21.74 -27.78 -4.19
C ILE A 624 -20.96 -27.79 -5.50
N ASP A 625 -21.65 -27.92 -6.64
CA ASP A 625 -21.06 -28.04 -7.99
C ASP A 625 -19.91 -29.07 -8.11
N GLY A 626 -20.05 -30.18 -7.37
CA GLY A 626 -19.05 -31.25 -7.34
C GLY A 626 -17.80 -30.95 -6.50
N LEU A 627 -17.74 -29.80 -5.83
CA LEU A 627 -16.63 -29.38 -4.97
C LEU A 627 -16.96 -29.58 -3.49
N THR A 628 -16.02 -30.16 -2.73
CA THR A 628 -16.10 -30.19 -1.26
C THR A 628 -15.88 -28.80 -0.66
N GLY A 629 -16.33 -28.57 0.58
CA GLY A 629 -16.04 -27.31 1.29
C GLY A 629 -14.53 -27.03 1.36
N ASP A 630 -13.73 -28.08 1.56
CA ASP A 630 -12.27 -28.02 1.57
C ASP A 630 -11.70 -27.53 0.21
N GLN A 631 -12.23 -28.02 -0.91
CA GLN A 631 -11.83 -27.54 -2.25
C GLN A 631 -12.31 -26.10 -2.50
N ARG A 632 -13.49 -25.71 -1.99
CA ARG A 632 -13.98 -24.33 -2.06
C ARG A 632 -13.07 -23.37 -1.29
N PHE A 633 -12.63 -23.73 -0.09
CA PHE A 633 -11.69 -22.93 0.72
C PHE A 633 -10.42 -22.58 -0.07
N PHE A 634 -9.75 -23.57 -0.65
CA PHE A 634 -8.51 -23.34 -1.40
C PHE A 634 -8.73 -22.61 -2.73
N LEU A 635 -9.88 -22.80 -3.39
CA LEU A 635 -10.25 -22.02 -4.57
C LEU A 635 -10.51 -20.54 -4.21
N ALA A 636 -11.21 -20.28 -3.10
CA ALA A 636 -11.45 -18.92 -2.61
C ALA A 636 -10.12 -18.21 -2.28
N TYR A 637 -9.20 -18.89 -1.58
CA TYR A 637 -7.85 -18.40 -1.34
C TYR A 637 -7.12 -18.04 -2.64
N ALA A 638 -7.09 -18.96 -3.61
CA ALA A 638 -6.39 -18.71 -4.87
C ALA A 638 -7.02 -17.57 -5.69
N GLN A 639 -8.33 -17.33 -5.56
CA GLN A 639 -9.03 -16.22 -6.20
C GLN A 639 -8.92 -14.89 -5.42
N SER A 640 -8.83 -14.90 -4.10
CA SER A 640 -8.60 -13.69 -3.27
C SER A 640 -7.18 -13.12 -3.39
N TRP A 641 -6.25 -13.92 -3.92
CA TRP A 641 -4.92 -13.50 -4.33
C TRP A 641 -4.78 -13.36 -5.86
N ARG A 642 -5.87 -13.25 -6.63
CA ARG A 642 -5.78 -13.05 -8.08
C ARG A 642 -5.36 -11.62 -8.40
N ASP A 643 -4.15 -11.44 -8.90
CA ASP A 643 -3.66 -10.21 -9.56
C ASP A 643 -2.61 -10.60 -10.61
N TYR A 644 -2.50 -9.86 -11.72
CA TYR A 644 -1.51 -10.11 -12.77
C TYR A 644 -1.12 -8.80 -13.47
N TRP A 645 0.19 -8.61 -13.64
CA TRP A 645 0.79 -7.32 -13.97
C TRP A 645 1.38 -7.28 -15.37
N ARG A 646 1.50 -6.06 -15.89
CA ARG A 646 2.39 -5.75 -17.00
C ARG A 646 3.84 -5.91 -16.55
N GLU A 647 4.72 -6.33 -17.47
CA GLU A 647 6.13 -6.63 -17.16
C GLU A 647 6.84 -5.50 -16.40
N GLY A 648 6.60 -4.24 -16.77
CA GLY A 648 7.23 -3.09 -16.12
C GLY A 648 6.91 -2.99 -14.62
N LEU A 649 5.64 -3.20 -14.23
CA LEU A 649 5.26 -3.26 -12.82
C LEU A 649 5.78 -4.55 -12.15
N LEU A 650 5.73 -5.70 -12.82
CA LEU A 650 6.27 -6.95 -12.25
C LEU A 650 7.76 -6.81 -11.92
N ARG A 651 8.54 -6.15 -12.79
CA ARG A 651 9.96 -5.83 -12.55
C ARG A 651 10.15 -4.90 -11.37
N GLU A 652 9.33 -3.85 -11.24
CA GLU A 652 9.34 -2.93 -10.09
C GLU A 652 9.04 -3.68 -8.78
N VAL A 653 7.97 -4.48 -8.75
CA VAL A 653 7.54 -5.28 -7.60
C VAL A 653 8.64 -6.21 -7.12
N VAL A 654 9.28 -6.97 -8.01
CA VAL A 654 10.29 -7.96 -7.63
C VAL A 654 11.58 -7.34 -7.08
N LEU A 655 11.88 -6.09 -7.44
CA LEU A 655 13.04 -5.35 -6.94
C LEU A 655 12.77 -4.63 -5.61
N THR A 656 11.56 -4.07 -5.42
CA THR A 656 11.32 -3.10 -4.32
C THR A 656 10.18 -3.45 -3.36
N ASN A 657 9.35 -4.46 -3.64
CA ASN A 657 8.18 -4.78 -2.82
C ASN A 657 8.47 -5.97 -1.90
N PRO A 658 8.16 -5.90 -0.58
CA PRO A 658 8.22 -7.07 0.30
C PRO A 658 7.21 -8.16 -0.10
N HIS A 659 6.19 -7.88 -0.90
CA HIS A 659 5.28 -8.91 -1.37
C HIS A 659 5.85 -9.66 -2.58
N ALA A 660 5.92 -10.99 -2.49
CA ALA A 660 6.12 -11.83 -3.66
C ALA A 660 4.98 -11.62 -4.69
N PRO A 661 5.23 -11.78 -6.01
CA PRO A 661 4.18 -11.81 -7.01
C PRO A 661 3.06 -12.81 -6.66
N SER A 662 1.81 -12.42 -6.88
CA SER A 662 0.60 -13.16 -6.49
C SER A 662 0.59 -14.66 -6.87
N MET A 663 1.13 -15.05 -8.03
CA MET A 663 1.17 -16.46 -8.42
C MET A 663 2.07 -17.28 -7.52
N TYR A 664 3.07 -16.67 -6.88
CA TYR A 664 3.90 -17.28 -5.85
C TYR A 664 3.29 -17.16 -4.45
N ARG A 665 2.55 -16.09 -4.14
CA ARG A 665 1.69 -16.04 -2.94
C ARG A 665 0.68 -17.20 -2.93
N VAL A 666 0.16 -17.62 -4.08
CA VAL A 666 -0.65 -18.85 -4.19
C VAL A 666 0.21 -20.12 -4.25
N ASN A 667 1.01 -20.30 -5.31
CA ASN A 667 1.69 -21.58 -5.59
C ASN A 667 2.82 -21.89 -4.59
N GLY A 668 3.52 -20.87 -4.11
CA GLY A 668 4.57 -20.99 -3.09
C GLY A 668 4.03 -21.31 -1.70
N VAL A 669 2.77 -20.96 -1.42
CA VAL A 669 2.13 -21.24 -0.14
C VAL A 669 1.43 -22.59 -0.14
N VAL A 670 0.51 -22.87 -1.08
CA VAL A 670 -0.32 -24.10 -1.03
C VAL A 670 0.52 -25.38 -1.07
N ARG A 671 1.71 -25.36 -1.70
CA ARG A 671 2.64 -26.48 -1.71
C ARG A 671 3.24 -26.84 -0.33
N ASN A 672 3.13 -25.95 0.65
CA ASN A 672 3.52 -26.18 2.04
C ASN A 672 2.32 -26.59 2.93
N VAL A 673 1.08 -26.61 2.40
CA VAL A 673 -0.14 -26.91 3.19
C VAL A 673 -0.61 -28.34 2.92
N ASP A 674 -0.47 -29.23 3.90
CA ASP A 674 -0.82 -30.66 3.81
C ASP A 674 -2.27 -30.92 3.37
N GLU A 675 -3.20 -30.05 3.75
CA GLU A 675 -4.61 -30.20 3.40
C GLU A 675 -4.93 -29.88 1.95
N TRP A 676 -4.11 -29.06 1.28
CA TRP A 676 -4.23 -28.85 -0.15
C TRP A 676 -3.89 -30.13 -0.94
N TYR A 677 -2.87 -30.88 -0.51
CA TYR A 677 -2.56 -32.20 -1.09
C TYR A 677 -3.74 -33.17 -0.97
N ARG A 678 -4.45 -33.15 0.15
CA ARG A 678 -5.66 -33.97 0.37
C ARG A 678 -6.84 -33.49 -0.45
N ALA A 679 -7.09 -32.18 -0.52
CA ALA A 679 -8.23 -31.59 -1.22
C ALA A 679 -8.17 -31.78 -2.74
N PHE A 680 -6.97 -31.76 -3.34
CA PHE A 680 -6.78 -31.88 -4.80
C PHE A 680 -6.07 -33.17 -5.24
N ASN A 681 -5.79 -34.10 -4.32
CA ASN A 681 -5.12 -35.37 -4.58
C ASN A 681 -3.76 -35.18 -5.31
N ILE A 682 -2.91 -34.32 -4.75
CA ILE A 682 -1.60 -33.95 -5.31
C ILE A 682 -0.58 -35.06 -5.06
N GLN A 683 0.18 -35.44 -6.08
CA GLN A 683 1.04 -36.63 -6.09
C GLN A 683 2.51 -36.33 -6.40
N PRO A 684 3.46 -37.21 -6.02
CA PRO A 684 4.83 -37.14 -6.49
C PRO A 684 4.89 -37.10 -8.02
N GLY A 685 5.56 -36.10 -8.59
CA GLY A 685 5.65 -35.86 -10.03
C GLY A 685 4.79 -34.69 -10.53
N ASP A 686 3.88 -34.15 -9.71
CA ASP A 686 3.24 -32.86 -9.97
C ASP A 686 4.21 -31.71 -9.70
N ARG A 687 4.20 -30.63 -10.51
CA ARG A 687 5.25 -29.60 -10.48
C ARG A 687 5.37 -28.86 -9.14
N LEU A 688 4.26 -28.64 -8.43
CA LEU A 688 4.27 -27.97 -7.13
C LEU A 688 4.60 -28.90 -5.95
N TYR A 689 4.57 -30.22 -6.16
CA TYR A 689 4.79 -31.21 -5.09
C TYR A 689 6.10 -30.93 -4.33
N LEU A 690 6.00 -30.89 -3.01
CA LEU A 690 7.10 -31.05 -2.06
C LEU A 690 6.92 -32.35 -1.30
N PRO A 691 7.97 -33.15 -1.08
CA PRO A 691 7.90 -34.25 -0.13
C PRO A 691 7.69 -33.68 1.28
N PRO A 692 7.03 -34.41 2.21
CA PRO A 692 6.60 -33.86 3.50
C PRO A 692 7.72 -33.19 4.31
N GLU A 693 8.94 -33.73 4.27
CA GLU A 693 10.11 -33.21 4.98
C GLU A 693 10.69 -31.92 4.40
N GLN A 694 10.22 -31.46 3.24
CA GLN A 694 10.60 -30.18 2.62
C GLN A 694 9.50 -29.10 2.75
N ARG A 695 8.33 -29.45 3.30
CA ARG A 695 7.25 -28.50 3.57
C ARG A 695 7.60 -27.69 4.81
N VAL A 696 7.44 -26.37 4.70
CA VAL A 696 7.67 -25.45 5.83
C VAL A 696 6.37 -25.27 6.59
N HIS A 697 6.42 -25.50 7.90
CA HIS A 697 5.34 -25.20 8.85
C HIS A 697 5.90 -24.33 9.97
N ILE A 698 5.21 -23.23 10.26
CA ILE A 698 5.70 -22.22 11.22
C ILE A 698 4.79 -22.15 12.46
N TRP A 699 3.52 -21.75 12.33
CA TRP A 699 2.68 -21.42 13.50
C TRP A 699 1.90 -22.61 14.05
#